data_AF-A0A9N9F5M9-F1
#
_entry.id   AF-A0A9N9F5M9-F1
#
_cell.length_a   1.000
_cell.length_b   1.000
_cell.length_c   1.000
_cell.angle_alpha   90.00
_cell.angle_beta   90.00
_cell.angle_gamma   90.00
#
_symmetry.space_group_name_H-M   'P 1'
#
loop_
_entity.id
_entity.type
_entity.pdbx_description
1 polymer ?
#
loop_
_entity_poly.entity_id
_entity_poly.type
_entity_poly.pdbx_seq_one_letter_code
_entity_poly.pdbx_strand_id
1 'polypeptide(L)'
;MLSIKKRNQLELDLSLEKLPYEIHSYSSYTAFYYPRNIMENKPLEQSSRWSSSCGDEMQYIIIKLESMAIVRHVCNLKKFKVYGGLTPNNMIELLSSGLRNDEIPETFRLKHQANNVILPCQYIKIVPLVAYAPNFNFSIWYIELKGIRDQEVVQKVYYDFITYRENEAIRLCLKHFRQRNYLDAFNSLQSRTNLLLEDPFLTELYTQLVMNGDFQVVEERVSNALEKGLFEEYIRSHAYKHQWTKIDATNIDGDSPCMRGGHQMCIDVEAGCIYLLGGWNGADNLSDFWVYNVNTKIWTLISSDTKVQGGPGPRSNHKICLDPDNKQIYVLGRFIGRDMRANANYDSDFYRYDIICNEWEQLSENTLLDGGPVLIYDHQMCIDSEKQILYVFGGRTVHPDAEHFYYSGLFSYNIASKKWKLIRSDGNDINDRIQFKSRIGHSMLLDPNEKLLYIIGGERDNKFLSDFYIYDINADSIYDLPADYAAQDDQDEVSMQRTTFDINTRELFVLAGLKDKKDKRDKKATLVRNSFWVYDLKMGKWTKLYQSENFDPYKTSDETSEPRPRYAYQMVYDSENKVQYLFGGRTVETEVSKQRRLDDFWKLQLVRPKSGDLLRKIKFLIRKQKFREMCLEGDSIKALKYLQVQLAQVVDHTNEKESSEFYGLSTSLILGDETNDTFNERTKLYEKLLEFFPEEMKQPKGNLIDLINIE
;
A
#
# COMPACT_ATOMS: atom_id res chain seq x y z
N MET A 1 -3.43 15.89 24.67
CA MET A 1 -3.27 14.98 23.51
C MET A 1 -4.13 13.72 23.68
N LEU A 2 -5.46 13.89 23.80
CA LEU A 2 -6.40 12.82 24.18
C LEU A 2 -7.71 12.86 23.37
N SER A 3 -7.70 13.34 22.11
CA SER A 3 -8.95 13.45 21.32
C SER A 3 -8.89 13.07 19.84
N ILE A 4 -7.78 12.52 19.34
CA ILE A 4 -7.74 12.01 17.95
C ILE A 4 -8.28 10.57 17.88
N LYS A 5 -8.06 9.75 18.92
CA LYS A 5 -8.58 8.36 19.00
C LYS A 5 -10.11 8.27 19.12
N LYS A 6 -10.79 9.30 19.66
CA LYS A 6 -12.25 9.29 19.87
C LYS A 6 -13.08 9.81 18.70
N ARG A 7 -12.49 10.50 17.71
CA ARG A 7 -13.23 10.99 16.53
C ARG A 7 -13.34 9.97 15.41
N ASN A 8 -12.35 9.09 15.25
CA ASN A 8 -12.45 7.95 14.33
C ASN A 8 -13.40 6.85 14.87
N GLN A 9 -13.74 6.88 16.16
CA GLN A 9 -14.69 5.95 16.79
C GLN A 9 -16.17 6.32 16.60
N LEU A 10 -16.50 7.50 16.06
CA LEU A 10 -17.89 7.81 15.68
C LEU A 10 -18.37 6.97 14.49
N GLU A 11 -17.48 6.27 13.79
CA GLU A 11 -17.80 5.46 12.61
C GLU A 11 -18.25 4.01 12.91
N LEU A 12 -18.27 3.56 14.17
CA LEU A 12 -18.47 2.14 14.50
C LEU A 12 -19.78 1.78 15.23
N ASP A 13 -20.59 2.74 15.66
CA ASP A 13 -21.84 2.44 16.39
C ASP A 13 -23.15 2.85 15.68
N LEU A 14 -23.07 3.42 14.46
CA LEU A 14 -24.27 3.85 13.72
C LEU A 14 -24.53 2.94 12.50
N SER A 15 -25.70 2.30 12.48
CA SER A 15 -26.15 1.46 11.38
C SER A 15 -26.33 2.29 10.11
N LEU A 16 -25.68 1.89 9.02
CA LEU A 16 -25.84 2.52 7.73
C LEU A 16 -27.19 2.17 7.12
N GLU A 17 -27.94 3.20 6.71
CA GLU A 17 -29.26 3.04 6.09
C GLU A 17 -29.20 3.26 4.58
N LYS A 18 -30.16 2.70 3.85
CA LYS A 18 -30.33 2.95 2.41
C LYS A 18 -30.83 4.37 2.19
N LEU A 19 -30.15 5.14 1.34
CA LEU A 19 -30.47 6.52 1.05
C LEU A 19 -31.36 6.63 -0.20
N PRO A 20 -32.57 7.23 -0.10
CA PRO A 20 -33.38 7.54 -1.27
C PRO A 20 -32.79 8.74 -2.03
N TYR A 21 -32.90 8.71 -3.36
CA TYR A 21 -32.40 9.75 -4.24
C TYR A 21 -33.27 9.89 -5.49
N GLU A 22 -33.16 11.04 -6.16
CA GLU A 22 -33.74 11.32 -7.48
C GLU A 22 -32.62 11.61 -8.51
N ILE A 23 -32.91 11.42 -9.80
CA ILE A 23 -31.99 11.86 -10.86
C ILE A 23 -32.15 13.37 -11.03
N HIS A 24 -31.10 14.12 -10.73
CA HIS A 24 -31.09 15.58 -10.84
C HIS A 24 -30.74 16.05 -12.26
N SER A 25 -29.66 15.51 -12.82
CA SER A 25 -29.24 15.81 -14.20
C SER A 25 -28.36 14.70 -14.76
N TYR A 26 -28.17 14.69 -16.08
CA TYR A 26 -27.39 13.68 -16.78
C TYR A 26 -26.88 14.26 -18.09
N SER A 27 -25.82 13.67 -18.65
CA SER A 27 -25.24 14.07 -19.93
C SER A 27 -26.12 13.66 -21.11
N SER A 28 -26.40 12.36 -21.25
CA SER A 28 -27.09 11.77 -22.38
C SER A 28 -27.69 10.40 -22.03
N TYR A 29 -28.53 9.86 -22.92
CA TYR A 29 -28.97 8.47 -22.85
C TYR A 29 -29.42 7.95 -24.22
N THR A 30 -29.40 6.63 -24.40
CA THR A 30 -30.01 5.94 -25.55
C THR A 30 -31.48 5.61 -25.27
N ALA A 31 -32.33 5.62 -26.30
CA ALA A 31 -33.75 5.27 -26.19
C ALA A 31 -33.95 3.97 -25.39
N PHE A 32 -34.96 3.97 -24.50
CA PHE A 32 -35.31 2.89 -23.56
C PHE A 32 -34.35 2.66 -22.37
N TYR A 33 -33.18 3.30 -22.32
CA TYR A 33 -32.20 3.18 -21.23
C TYR A 33 -32.10 4.47 -20.41
N TYR A 34 -33.21 4.85 -19.77
CA TYR A 34 -33.33 6.12 -19.07
C TYR A 34 -32.44 6.17 -17.83
N PRO A 35 -31.91 7.35 -17.46
CA PRO A 35 -31.13 7.54 -16.23
C PRO A 35 -31.83 7.04 -14.96
N ARG A 36 -33.15 7.18 -14.84
CA ARG A 36 -33.95 6.70 -13.69
C ARG A 36 -33.92 5.19 -13.50
N ASN A 37 -33.57 4.41 -14.53
CA ASN A 37 -33.60 2.96 -14.46
C ASN A 37 -32.54 2.41 -13.48
N ILE A 38 -31.50 3.18 -13.15
CA ILE A 38 -30.48 2.80 -12.15
C ILE A 38 -31.04 2.70 -10.73
N MET A 39 -32.27 3.16 -10.49
CA MET A 39 -32.89 3.19 -9.17
C MET A 39 -33.55 1.87 -8.78
N GLU A 40 -33.75 0.97 -9.74
CA GLU A 40 -34.36 -0.35 -9.55
C GLU A 40 -33.37 -1.47 -9.85
N ASN A 41 -33.29 -2.46 -8.96
CA ASN A 41 -32.42 -3.62 -9.17
C ASN A 41 -33.20 -4.76 -9.84
N LYS A 42 -33.31 -4.72 -11.17
CA LYS A 42 -33.93 -5.78 -11.98
C LYS A 42 -32.94 -6.32 -13.01
N PRO A 43 -31.92 -7.10 -12.59
CA PRO A 43 -30.82 -7.50 -13.46
C PRO A 43 -31.25 -8.42 -14.62
N LEU A 44 -32.40 -9.09 -14.47
CA LEU A 44 -32.99 -9.93 -15.52
C LEU A 44 -33.72 -9.11 -16.60
N GLU A 45 -33.99 -7.83 -16.38
CA GLU A 45 -34.63 -6.95 -17.35
C GLU A 45 -33.57 -6.08 -18.03
N GLN A 46 -33.29 -6.35 -19.31
CA GLN A 46 -32.26 -5.63 -20.07
C GLN A 46 -32.46 -4.10 -20.11
N SER A 47 -33.72 -3.64 -20.02
CA SER A 47 -34.07 -2.22 -19.99
C SER A 47 -33.82 -1.55 -18.63
N SER A 48 -33.60 -2.31 -17.55
CA SER A 48 -33.38 -1.79 -16.19
C SER A 48 -31.94 -1.30 -16.01
N ARG A 49 -31.51 -0.40 -16.89
CA ARG A 49 -30.20 0.24 -16.86
C ARG A 49 -30.24 1.60 -17.54
N TRP A 50 -29.32 2.47 -17.15
CA TRP A 50 -28.93 3.62 -17.94
C TRP A 50 -27.90 3.21 -18.99
N SER A 51 -27.94 3.81 -20.16
CA SER A 51 -26.89 3.72 -21.18
C SER A 51 -26.70 5.08 -21.81
N SER A 52 -25.47 5.59 -21.86
CA SER A 52 -25.13 6.85 -22.54
C SER A 52 -25.35 6.73 -24.05
N SER A 53 -25.51 7.87 -24.74
CA SER A 53 -25.63 7.89 -26.21
C SER A 53 -24.29 7.74 -26.92
N CYS A 54 -23.19 8.10 -26.27
CA CYS A 54 -21.81 8.00 -26.76
C CYS A 54 -20.84 7.61 -25.62
N GLY A 55 -19.64 7.16 -25.97
CA GLY A 55 -18.59 6.72 -25.05
C GLY A 55 -17.49 7.73 -24.76
N ASP A 56 -17.77 9.04 -24.83
CA ASP A 56 -16.78 10.10 -24.55
C ASP A 56 -16.66 10.43 -23.05
N GLU A 57 -15.57 11.10 -22.65
CA GLU A 57 -15.31 11.44 -21.23
C GLU A 57 -16.27 12.51 -20.65
N MET A 58 -17.21 13.02 -21.44
CA MET A 58 -18.17 14.05 -21.00
C MET A 58 -19.43 13.45 -20.37
N GLN A 59 -19.52 12.12 -20.26
CA GLN A 59 -20.70 11.46 -19.73
C GLN A 59 -20.80 11.56 -18.20
N TYR A 60 -21.99 11.80 -17.68
CA TYR A 60 -22.24 11.87 -16.24
C TYR A 60 -23.70 11.62 -15.87
N ILE A 61 -23.92 11.21 -14.61
CA ILE A 61 -25.21 11.31 -13.91
C ILE A 61 -25.01 12.07 -12.61
N ILE A 62 -25.85 13.06 -12.33
CA ILE A 62 -25.99 13.69 -11.03
C ILE A 62 -27.27 13.21 -10.38
N ILE A 63 -27.13 12.67 -9.17
CA ILE A 63 -28.24 12.30 -8.30
C ILE A 63 -28.31 13.27 -7.13
N LYS A 64 -29.53 13.54 -6.68
CA LYS A 64 -29.83 14.38 -5.53
C LYS A 64 -30.50 13.52 -4.47
N LEU A 65 -29.91 13.51 -3.28
CA LEU A 65 -30.48 12.82 -2.13
C LEU A 65 -31.77 13.51 -1.69
N GLU A 66 -32.68 12.75 -1.08
CA GLU A 66 -33.88 13.34 -0.46
C GLU A 66 -33.50 14.27 0.72
N SER A 67 -32.52 13.85 1.51
CA SER A 67 -31.95 14.60 2.64
C SER A 67 -30.42 14.50 2.63
N MET A 68 -29.74 15.49 3.20
CA MET A 68 -28.27 15.45 3.37
C MET A 68 -27.85 14.17 4.10
N ALA A 69 -26.78 13.53 3.66
CA ALA A 69 -26.26 12.31 4.26
C ALA A 69 -24.76 12.13 4.04
N ILE A 70 -24.16 11.21 4.80
CA ILE A 70 -22.78 10.70 4.59
C ILE A 70 -22.84 9.44 3.73
N VAL A 71 -22.33 9.47 2.50
CA VAL A 71 -22.68 8.48 1.46
C VAL A 71 -21.61 7.38 1.25
N ARG A 72 -22.03 6.15 0.92
CA ARG A 72 -21.27 5.02 0.36
C ARG A 72 -21.96 4.48 -0.90
N HIS A 73 -21.24 3.89 -1.86
CA HIS A 73 -21.77 3.62 -3.22
C HIS A 73 -21.39 2.24 -3.82
N VAL A 74 -22.21 1.72 -4.74
CA VAL A 74 -22.02 0.50 -5.58
C VAL A 74 -22.24 0.85 -7.08
N CYS A 75 -21.38 0.50 -8.03
CA CYS A 75 -21.57 0.79 -9.49
C CYS A 75 -21.13 -0.40 -10.40
N ASN A 76 -21.21 -0.32 -11.75
CA ASN A 76 -20.55 -1.25 -12.72
C ASN A 76 -19.90 -0.62 -13.99
N LEU A 77 -18.80 0.13 -13.84
CA LEU A 77 -18.03 0.86 -14.87
C LEU A 77 -16.53 0.50 -14.82
N LYS A 78 -15.86 0.24 -15.96
CA LYS A 78 -14.43 -0.14 -15.96
C LYS A 78 -13.52 0.87 -15.28
N LYS A 79 -13.68 2.17 -15.54
CA LYS A 79 -13.10 3.26 -14.74
C LYS A 79 -14.13 4.37 -14.58
N PHE A 80 -14.26 4.92 -13.39
CA PHE A 80 -15.21 5.98 -13.07
C PHE A 80 -14.74 6.82 -11.89
N LYS A 81 -15.34 8.01 -11.77
CA LYS A 81 -15.19 8.89 -10.62
C LYS A 81 -16.54 9.19 -9.99
N VAL A 82 -16.55 9.37 -8.68
CA VAL A 82 -17.69 9.84 -7.90
C VAL A 82 -17.30 11.14 -7.23
N TYR A 83 -18.13 12.16 -7.40
CA TYR A 83 -18.01 13.45 -6.74
C TYR A 83 -19.22 13.65 -5.82
N GLY A 84 -19.07 14.44 -4.76
CA GLY A 84 -20.19 14.81 -3.91
C GLY A 84 -20.02 16.18 -3.29
N GLY A 85 -21.15 16.79 -2.93
CA GLY A 85 -21.18 18.12 -2.34
C GLY A 85 -22.59 18.59 -1.97
N LEU A 86 -22.66 19.81 -1.45
CA LEU A 86 -23.93 20.45 -1.08
C LEU A 86 -24.65 21.07 -2.28
N THR A 87 -23.93 21.39 -3.36
CA THR A 87 -24.49 21.99 -4.57
C THR A 87 -23.93 21.31 -5.82
N PRO A 88 -24.66 21.33 -6.95
CA PRO A 88 -24.22 20.67 -8.17
C PRO A 88 -22.94 21.26 -8.79
N ASN A 89 -22.63 22.53 -8.48
CA ASN A 89 -21.50 23.27 -9.05
C ASN A 89 -20.25 23.23 -8.16
N ASN A 90 -20.36 22.75 -6.93
CA ASN A 90 -19.26 22.68 -5.98
C ASN A 90 -19.23 21.30 -5.31
N MET A 91 -18.55 20.38 -5.98
CA MET A 91 -18.37 19.01 -5.52
C MET A 91 -16.89 18.65 -5.43
N ILE A 92 -16.58 17.73 -4.54
CA ILE A 92 -15.23 17.18 -4.34
C ILE A 92 -15.20 15.71 -4.77
N GLU A 93 -14.05 15.26 -5.24
CA GLU A 93 -13.86 13.86 -5.63
C GLU A 93 -13.90 12.97 -4.38
N LEU A 94 -14.87 12.05 -4.34
CA LEU A 94 -15.08 11.10 -3.25
C LEU A 94 -14.48 9.72 -3.56
N LEU A 95 -14.37 9.35 -4.84
CA LEU A 95 -13.84 8.07 -5.28
C LEU A 95 -13.33 8.19 -6.72
N SER A 96 -12.19 7.57 -7.01
CA SER A 96 -11.80 7.20 -8.37
C SER A 96 -11.48 5.71 -8.35
N SER A 97 -12.22 4.93 -9.13
CA SER A 97 -12.14 3.47 -9.08
C SER A 97 -12.49 2.84 -10.43
N GLY A 98 -12.50 1.52 -10.48
CA GLY A 98 -12.97 0.71 -11.59
C GLY A 98 -13.76 -0.50 -11.10
N LEU A 99 -14.48 -1.13 -12.01
CA LEU A 99 -15.29 -2.33 -11.74
C LEU A 99 -14.86 -3.46 -12.61
N ARG A 100 -14.98 -4.69 -12.13
CA ARG A 100 -14.71 -5.93 -12.85
C ARG A 100 -15.73 -6.13 -13.98
N ASN A 101 -15.31 -6.86 -15.01
CA ASN A 101 -16.16 -7.17 -16.16
C ASN A 101 -17.00 -8.43 -15.89
N ASP A 102 -17.82 -8.39 -14.84
CA ASP A 102 -18.72 -9.47 -14.45
C ASP A 102 -20.06 -8.93 -13.93
N GLU A 103 -20.96 -9.83 -13.55
CA GLU A 103 -22.32 -9.53 -13.09
C GLU A 103 -22.44 -9.42 -11.56
N ILE A 104 -21.31 -9.47 -10.84
CA ILE A 104 -21.29 -9.47 -9.38
C ILE A 104 -21.37 -8.02 -8.87
N PRO A 105 -22.31 -7.67 -7.98
CA PRO A 105 -22.38 -6.33 -7.40
C PRO A 105 -21.12 -6.01 -6.57
N GLU A 106 -20.54 -4.82 -6.74
CA GLU A 106 -19.35 -4.39 -6.00
C GLU A 106 -19.60 -3.12 -5.17
N THR A 107 -19.16 -3.12 -3.90
CA THR A 107 -19.37 -2.00 -2.98
C THR A 107 -18.08 -1.21 -2.75
N PHE A 108 -18.17 0.11 -2.83
CA PHE A 108 -17.08 1.04 -2.60
C PHE A 108 -17.35 1.94 -1.39
N ARG A 109 -16.32 2.12 -0.57
CA ARG A 109 -16.32 3.17 0.45
C ARG A 109 -15.96 4.50 -0.22
N LEU A 110 -16.86 5.48 -0.12
CA LEU A 110 -16.56 6.83 -0.56
C LEU A 110 -15.73 7.55 0.50
N LYS A 111 -14.80 8.38 0.06
CA LYS A 111 -14.17 9.39 0.91
C LYS A 111 -15.26 10.28 1.47
N HIS A 112 -15.36 10.34 2.78
CA HIS A 112 -16.38 11.09 3.51
C HIS A 112 -15.74 12.15 4.43
N GLN A 113 -14.42 12.26 4.41
CA GLN A 113 -13.65 13.23 5.19
C GLN A 113 -12.61 13.91 4.29
N ALA A 114 -12.42 15.23 4.45
CA ALA A 114 -11.33 15.97 3.86
C ALA A 114 -10.77 16.96 4.89
N ASN A 115 -9.43 17.04 5.02
CA ASN A 115 -8.75 17.88 6.02
C ASN A 115 -9.33 17.72 7.43
N ASN A 116 -9.58 16.47 7.83
CA ASN A 116 -10.21 16.08 9.09
C ASN A 116 -11.67 16.51 9.30
N VAL A 117 -12.34 17.11 8.31
CA VAL A 117 -13.75 17.51 8.37
C VAL A 117 -14.62 16.52 7.60
N ILE A 118 -15.72 16.08 8.22
CA ILE A 118 -16.70 15.19 7.58
C ILE A 118 -17.49 15.98 6.53
N LEU A 119 -17.74 15.35 5.40
CA LEU A 119 -18.30 15.96 4.20
C LEU A 119 -19.81 15.67 4.12
N PRO A 120 -20.68 16.66 4.38
CA PRO A 120 -22.11 16.51 4.11
C PRO A 120 -22.35 16.55 2.60
N CYS A 121 -23.08 15.57 2.08
CA CYS A 121 -23.45 15.52 0.68
C CYS A 121 -24.97 15.63 0.53
N GLN A 122 -25.42 16.46 -0.41
CA GLN A 122 -26.80 16.48 -0.93
C GLN A 122 -26.83 15.97 -2.38
N TYR A 123 -25.75 16.20 -3.12
CA TYR A 123 -25.60 15.80 -4.52
C TYR A 123 -24.43 14.84 -4.66
N ILE A 124 -24.60 13.84 -5.53
CA ILE A 124 -23.55 12.92 -5.95
C ILE A 124 -23.50 12.92 -7.47
N LYS A 125 -22.32 13.11 -8.05
CA LYS A 125 -22.07 13.05 -9.49
C LYS A 125 -21.20 11.85 -9.82
N ILE A 126 -21.65 11.01 -10.72
CA ILE A 126 -20.94 9.82 -11.21
C ILE A 126 -20.49 10.11 -12.63
N VAL A 127 -19.19 9.97 -12.87
CA VAL A 127 -18.53 10.25 -14.15
C VAL A 127 -17.86 8.97 -14.64
N PRO A 128 -18.49 8.23 -15.57
CA PRO A 128 -17.80 7.17 -16.30
C PRO A 128 -16.61 7.74 -17.07
N LEU A 129 -15.48 7.03 -17.03
CA LEU A 129 -14.26 7.43 -17.74
C LEU A 129 -13.90 6.46 -18.85
N VAL A 130 -13.98 5.15 -18.59
CA VAL A 130 -13.57 4.11 -19.55
C VAL A 130 -14.58 2.96 -19.54
N ALA A 131 -14.94 2.47 -20.71
CA ALA A 131 -15.75 1.26 -20.91
C ALA A 131 -14.85 0.05 -21.25
N TYR A 132 -15.38 -1.16 -21.08
CA TYR A 132 -14.61 -2.39 -21.32
C TYR A 132 -14.23 -2.65 -22.78
N ALA A 133 -14.97 -2.06 -23.72
CA ALA A 133 -14.63 -2.08 -25.13
C ALA A 133 -14.71 -0.66 -25.72
N PRO A 134 -13.83 -0.28 -26.67
CA PRO A 134 -13.81 1.07 -27.26
C PRO A 134 -15.12 1.48 -27.94
N ASN A 135 -15.90 0.49 -28.40
CA ASN A 135 -17.17 0.73 -29.10
C ASN A 135 -18.39 0.67 -28.17
N PHE A 136 -18.20 0.53 -26.86
CA PHE A 136 -19.30 0.44 -25.90
C PHE A 136 -19.60 1.80 -25.30
N ASN A 137 -20.89 2.14 -25.28
CA ASN A 137 -21.41 3.22 -24.46
C ASN A 137 -21.33 2.84 -22.98
N PHE A 138 -21.31 3.83 -22.09
CA PHE A 138 -21.34 3.58 -20.66
C PHE A 138 -22.73 3.10 -20.27
N SER A 139 -22.79 2.04 -19.46
CA SER A 139 -24.05 1.55 -18.94
C SER A 139 -23.92 1.28 -17.45
N ILE A 140 -24.94 1.71 -16.70
CA ILE A 140 -25.06 1.47 -15.27
C ILE A 140 -26.39 0.78 -15.03
N TRP A 141 -26.35 -0.36 -14.35
CA TRP A 141 -27.56 -1.16 -14.11
C TRP A 141 -28.30 -0.73 -12.86
N TYR A 142 -27.60 -0.63 -11.75
CA TYR A 142 -28.20 -0.30 -10.47
C TYR A 142 -27.22 0.46 -9.59
N ILE A 143 -27.73 1.43 -8.82
CA ILE A 143 -26.98 2.16 -7.82
C ILE A 143 -27.71 2.08 -6.48
N GLU A 144 -26.98 1.66 -5.44
CA GLU A 144 -27.43 1.77 -4.06
C GLU A 144 -26.50 2.69 -3.29
N LEU A 145 -27.10 3.66 -2.60
CA LEU A 145 -26.40 4.54 -1.69
C LEU A 145 -26.72 4.15 -0.24
N LYS A 146 -25.69 4.09 0.60
CA LYS A 146 -25.84 3.88 2.04
C LYS A 146 -25.22 4.99 2.86
N GLY A 147 -25.80 5.34 3.98
CA GLY A 147 -25.29 6.44 4.77
C GLY A 147 -25.97 6.69 6.10
N ILE A 148 -25.50 7.74 6.76
CA ILE A 148 -26.07 8.26 8.01
C ILE A 148 -27.03 9.41 7.66
N ARG A 149 -28.29 9.28 8.06
CA ARG A 149 -29.36 10.30 7.91
C ARG A 149 -29.78 10.93 9.24
N ASP A 150 -29.22 10.48 10.36
CA ASP A 150 -29.56 11.00 11.68
C ASP A 150 -29.48 12.52 11.68
N GLN A 151 -30.60 13.16 12.00
CA GLN A 151 -30.78 14.59 11.79
C GLN A 151 -29.82 15.41 12.67
N GLU A 152 -29.60 14.98 13.92
CA GLU A 152 -28.71 15.69 14.85
C GLU A 152 -27.25 15.59 14.39
N VAL A 153 -26.82 14.38 13.98
CA VAL A 153 -25.48 14.15 13.45
C VAL A 153 -25.24 14.94 12.17
N VAL A 154 -26.16 14.86 11.20
CA VAL A 154 -26.02 15.53 9.91
C VAL A 154 -26.04 17.05 10.05
N GLN A 155 -26.92 17.60 10.90
CA GLN A 155 -26.95 19.04 11.17
C GLN A 155 -25.64 19.52 11.78
N LYS A 156 -25.10 18.80 12.77
CA LYS A 156 -23.81 19.12 13.37
C LYS A 156 -22.69 19.11 12.32
N VAL A 157 -22.62 18.06 11.50
CA VAL A 157 -21.63 17.95 10.41
C VAL A 157 -21.77 19.10 9.41
N TYR A 158 -23.00 19.50 9.07
CA TYR A 158 -23.25 20.65 8.21
C TYR A 158 -22.69 21.95 8.79
N TYR A 159 -22.98 22.26 10.06
CA TYR A 159 -22.47 23.46 10.71
C TYR A 159 -20.95 23.45 10.84
N ASP A 160 -20.36 22.31 11.20
CA ASP A 160 -18.90 22.13 11.27
C ASP A 160 -18.26 22.38 9.88
N PHE A 161 -18.88 21.87 8.80
CA PHE A 161 -18.41 22.07 7.43
C PHE A 161 -18.50 23.52 6.96
N ILE A 162 -19.62 24.21 7.23
CA ILE A 162 -19.79 25.63 6.88
C ILE A 162 -18.77 26.49 7.65
N THR A 163 -18.64 26.26 8.97
CA THR A 163 -17.67 26.96 9.82
C THR A 163 -16.24 26.75 9.30
N TYR A 164 -15.89 25.53 8.91
CA TYR A 164 -14.59 25.24 8.30
C TYR A 164 -14.36 26.06 7.02
N ARG A 165 -15.34 26.13 6.11
CA ARG A 165 -15.22 26.91 4.88
C ARG A 165 -15.04 28.41 5.13
N GLU A 166 -15.76 28.96 6.10
CA GLU A 166 -15.60 30.36 6.52
C GLU A 166 -14.20 30.61 7.09
N ASN A 167 -13.72 29.73 7.96
CA ASN A 167 -12.38 29.81 8.54
C ASN A 167 -11.29 29.76 7.45
N GLU A 168 -11.42 28.86 6.47
CA GLU A 168 -10.47 28.78 5.34
C GLU A 168 -10.48 30.05 4.47
N ALA A 169 -11.65 30.66 4.25
CA ALA A 169 -11.74 31.93 3.52
C ALA A 169 -11.02 33.06 4.28
N ILE A 170 -11.18 33.14 5.61
CA ILE A 170 -10.46 34.11 6.44
C ILE A 170 -8.95 33.85 6.39
N ARG A 171 -8.51 32.58 6.48
CA ARG A 171 -7.09 32.20 6.37
C ARG A 171 -6.50 32.56 5.01
N LEU A 172 -7.26 32.46 3.91
CA LEU A 172 -6.83 32.93 2.59
C LEU A 172 -6.63 34.46 2.55
N CYS A 173 -7.50 35.23 3.20
CA CYS A 173 -7.32 36.67 3.36
C CYS A 173 -6.07 37.00 4.19
N LEU A 174 -5.86 36.31 5.32
CA LEU A 174 -4.66 36.46 6.14
C LEU A 174 -3.38 36.16 5.34
N LYS A 175 -3.36 35.06 4.58
CA LYS A 175 -2.25 34.70 3.67
C LYS A 175 -1.96 35.85 2.70
N HIS A 176 -3.00 36.34 2.02
CA HIS A 176 -2.88 37.41 1.03
C HIS A 176 -2.32 38.71 1.63
N PHE A 177 -2.85 39.15 2.79
CA PHE A 177 -2.37 40.36 3.45
C PHE A 177 -0.92 40.21 3.92
N ARG A 178 -0.54 39.06 4.47
CA ARG A 178 0.85 38.79 4.88
C ARG A 178 1.81 38.84 3.69
N GLN A 179 1.47 38.18 2.58
CA GLN A 179 2.30 38.16 1.37
C GLN A 179 2.47 39.55 0.71
N ARG A 180 1.53 40.47 0.93
CA ARG A 180 1.60 41.86 0.43
C ARG A 180 2.18 42.85 1.44
N ASN A 181 2.64 42.35 2.59
CA ASN A 181 3.12 43.17 3.71
C ASN A 181 2.06 44.15 4.27
N TYR A 182 0.77 43.82 4.17
CA TYR A 182 -0.34 44.59 4.73
C TYR A 182 -0.61 44.17 6.18
N LEU A 183 0.39 44.36 7.06
CA LEU A 183 0.38 43.81 8.41
C LEU A 183 -0.72 44.39 9.32
N ASP A 184 -1.14 45.64 9.11
CA ASP A 184 -2.24 46.23 9.88
C ASP A 184 -3.57 45.50 9.64
N ALA A 185 -3.86 45.19 8.37
CA ALA A 185 -5.04 44.42 7.99
C ALA A 185 -4.94 42.97 8.48
N PHE A 186 -3.76 42.35 8.37
CA PHE A 186 -3.49 41.01 8.88
C PHE A 186 -3.75 40.92 10.39
N ASN A 187 -3.11 41.78 11.18
CA ASN A 187 -3.23 41.79 12.65
C ASN A 187 -4.65 42.11 13.10
N SER A 188 -5.32 43.06 12.43
CA SER A 188 -6.71 43.41 12.73
C SER A 188 -7.66 42.25 12.48
N LEU A 189 -7.51 41.55 11.36
CA LEU A 189 -8.37 40.42 11.02
C LEU A 189 -8.10 39.21 11.94
N GLN A 190 -6.83 38.90 12.19
CA GLN A 190 -6.45 37.79 13.07
C GLN A 190 -6.91 38.01 14.51
N SER A 191 -6.72 39.22 15.06
CA SER A 191 -7.17 39.54 16.43
C SER A 191 -8.69 39.51 16.59
N ARG A 192 -9.44 39.92 15.56
CA ARG A 192 -10.92 39.88 15.58
C ARG A 192 -11.48 38.48 15.45
N THR A 193 -10.85 37.61 14.67
CA THR A 193 -11.35 36.27 14.36
C THR A 193 -10.79 35.20 15.29
N ASN A 194 -9.67 35.48 15.98
CA ASN A 194 -8.87 34.51 16.74
C ASN A 194 -8.42 33.30 15.90
N LEU A 195 -8.36 33.45 14.56
CA LEU A 195 -7.92 32.40 13.65
C LEU A 195 -6.42 32.51 13.36
N LEU A 196 -5.71 31.41 13.55
CA LEU A 196 -4.32 31.29 13.15
C LEU A 196 -4.23 31.03 11.64
N LEU A 197 -3.31 31.72 10.97
CA LEU A 197 -3.02 31.46 9.56
C LEU A 197 -2.44 30.05 9.37
N GLU A 198 -1.57 29.62 10.29
CA GLU A 198 -0.79 28.38 10.24
C GLU A 198 -0.30 28.03 11.65
N ASP A 199 0.40 26.91 11.81
CA ASP A 199 0.97 26.51 13.09
C ASP A 199 1.91 27.60 13.66
N PRO A 200 1.90 27.85 14.98
CA PRO A 200 2.78 28.84 15.61
C PRO A 200 4.27 28.64 15.29
N PHE A 201 4.71 27.39 15.11
CA PHE A 201 6.08 27.10 14.67
C PHE A 201 6.40 27.73 13.32
N LEU A 202 5.47 27.63 12.35
CA LEU A 202 5.64 28.17 11.00
C LEU A 202 5.49 29.69 10.98
N THR A 203 4.58 30.24 11.80
CA THR A 203 4.47 31.70 11.98
C THR A 203 5.79 32.29 12.46
N GLU A 204 6.43 31.63 13.43
CA GLU A 204 7.72 32.07 13.95
C GLU A 204 8.86 31.86 12.94
N LEU A 205 8.83 30.77 12.17
CA LEU A 205 9.77 30.55 11.06
C LEU A 205 9.66 31.67 10.01
N TYR A 206 8.44 32.08 9.67
CA TYR A 206 8.17 33.23 8.79
C TYR A 206 8.74 34.52 9.37
N THR A 207 8.49 34.81 10.64
CA THR A 207 9.00 36.02 11.32
C THR A 207 10.52 36.09 11.25
N GLN A 208 11.21 35.01 11.62
CA GLN A 208 12.67 35.00 11.62
C GLN A 208 13.25 35.08 10.20
N LEU A 209 12.68 34.36 9.24
CA LEU A 209 13.19 34.34 7.88
C LEU A 209 12.85 35.62 7.10
N VAL A 210 11.58 35.99 7.06
CA VAL A 210 11.06 37.03 6.15
C VAL A 210 11.20 38.42 6.78
N MET A 211 10.73 38.59 8.02
CA MET A 211 10.73 39.89 8.68
C MET A 211 12.11 40.27 9.20
N ASN A 212 12.79 39.34 9.89
CA ASN A 212 14.06 39.64 10.56
C ASN A 212 15.29 39.35 9.69
N GLY A 213 15.20 38.40 8.75
CA GLY A 213 16.37 37.93 7.99
C GLY A 213 17.38 37.15 8.84
N ASP A 214 16.95 36.56 9.95
CA ASP A 214 17.81 35.79 10.85
C ASP A 214 17.95 34.34 10.38
N PHE A 215 18.80 34.15 9.37
CA PHE A 215 19.07 32.85 8.78
C PHE A 215 19.66 31.83 9.76
N GLN A 216 20.35 32.27 10.82
CA GLN A 216 20.95 31.36 11.79
C GLN A 216 19.86 30.71 12.66
N VAL A 217 18.96 31.53 13.21
CA VAL A 217 17.82 31.04 13.99
C VAL A 217 16.91 30.15 13.14
N VAL A 218 16.74 30.47 11.85
CA VAL A 218 15.98 29.64 10.91
C VAL A 218 16.61 28.24 10.76
N GLU A 219 17.94 28.14 10.60
CA GLU A 219 18.62 26.83 10.51
C GLU A 219 18.51 26.00 11.79
N GLU A 220 18.62 26.65 12.95
CA GLU A 220 18.46 26.00 14.26
C GLU A 220 17.03 25.45 14.41
N ARG A 221 16.02 26.24 14.03
CA ARG A 221 14.61 25.83 14.07
C ARG A 221 14.31 24.67 13.13
N VAL A 222 14.83 24.69 11.90
CA VAL A 222 14.65 23.58 10.96
C VAL A 222 15.35 22.31 11.48
N SER A 223 16.49 22.45 12.15
CA SER A 223 17.16 21.31 12.80
C SER A 223 16.30 20.73 13.93
N ASN A 224 15.68 21.58 14.75
CA ASN A 224 14.70 21.16 15.77
C ASN A 224 13.44 20.52 15.18
N ALA A 225 12.97 21.00 14.02
CA ALA A 225 11.84 20.41 13.29
C ALA A 225 12.14 18.97 12.84
N LEU A 226 13.37 18.71 12.40
CA LEU A 226 13.84 17.36 12.06
C LEU A 226 13.77 16.42 13.27
N GLU A 227 14.29 16.86 14.42
CA GLU A 227 14.30 16.08 15.67
C GLU A 227 12.89 15.75 16.17
N LYS A 228 11.92 16.64 15.88
CA LYS A 228 10.50 16.45 16.18
C LYS A 228 9.74 15.61 15.14
N GLY A 229 10.40 15.13 14.09
CA GLY A 229 9.76 14.32 13.05
C GLY A 229 8.84 15.10 12.11
N LEU A 230 8.94 16.44 12.05
CA LEU A 230 8.02 17.27 11.25
C LEU A 230 8.15 17.07 9.73
N PHE A 231 9.17 16.36 9.26
CA PHE A 231 9.36 16.07 7.83
C PHE A 231 8.97 14.65 7.43
N GLU A 232 8.45 13.83 8.35
CA GLU A 232 8.11 12.44 8.07
C GLU A 232 7.03 12.28 6.99
N GLU A 233 6.01 13.14 6.98
CA GLU A 233 4.96 13.12 5.95
C GLU A 233 5.55 13.42 4.56
N TYR A 234 6.44 14.43 4.48
CA TYR A 234 7.15 14.74 3.24
C TYR A 234 7.96 13.55 2.76
N ILE A 235 8.76 12.93 3.64
CA ILE A 235 9.57 11.75 3.30
C ILE A 235 8.67 10.60 2.82
N ARG A 236 7.55 10.35 3.50
CA ARG A 236 6.58 9.30 3.13
C ARG A 236 5.92 9.55 1.76
N SER A 237 5.69 10.81 1.40
CA SER A 237 5.11 11.17 0.10
C SER A 237 6.02 10.87 -1.10
N HIS A 238 7.33 10.66 -0.86
CA HIS A 238 8.26 10.31 -1.92
C HIS A 238 8.21 8.82 -2.26
N ALA A 239 8.32 8.53 -3.56
CA ALA A 239 8.45 7.17 -4.06
C ALA A 239 9.73 6.51 -3.52
N TYR A 240 9.63 5.23 -3.18
CA TYR A 240 10.80 4.43 -2.84
C TYR A 240 11.70 4.26 -4.06
N LYS A 241 13.02 4.28 -3.82
CA LYS A 241 14.01 3.73 -4.73
C LYS A 241 14.32 2.31 -4.30
N HIS A 242 14.36 1.38 -5.24
CA HIS A 242 14.69 -0.02 -4.99
C HIS A 242 16.19 -0.25 -5.18
N GLN A 243 16.77 -1.12 -4.35
CA GLN A 243 18.14 -1.57 -4.48
C GLN A 243 18.18 -3.08 -4.25
N TRP A 244 18.34 -3.83 -5.35
CA TRP A 244 18.58 -5.27 -5.30
C TRP A 244 20.07 -5.55 -5.09
N THR A 245 20.36 -6.59 -4.34
CA THR A 245 21.72 -7.11 -4.17
C THR A 245 21.66 -8.62 -4.05
N LYS A 246 22.40 -9.31 -4.94
CA LYS A 246 22.60 -10.74 -4.82
C LYS A 246 23.46 -11.04 -3.60
N ILE A 247 23.11 -12.08 -2.87
CA ILE A 247 23.84 -12.54 -1.69
C ILE A 247 24.55 -13.83 -2.07
N ASP A 248 25.87 -13.74 -2.21
CA ASP A 248 26.73 -14.90 -2.37
C ASP A 248 27.15 -15.36 -0.97
N ALA A 249 26.41 -16.33 -0.43
CA ALA A 249 26.64 -16.88 0.90
C ALA A 249 26.68 -18.40 0.86
N THR A 250 27.62 -18.96 1.62
CA THR A 250 27.80 -20.40 1.81
C THR A 250 27.92 -20.72 3.30
N ASN A 251 27.94 -22.00 3.63
CA ASN A 251 28.42 -22.49 4.92
C ASN A 251 29.95 -22.50 4.96
N ILE A 252 30.50 -23.00 6.07
CA ILE A 252 31.95 -23.10 6.31
C ILE A 252 32.63 -24.05 5.32
N ASP A 253 31.90 -25.04 4.80
CA ASP A 253 32.39 -26.04 3.84
C ASP A 253 32.24 -25.60 2.38
N GLY A 254 31.63 -24.42 2.13
CA GLY A 254 31.39 -23.88 0.80
C GLY A 254 30.04 -24.27 0.18
N ASP A 255 29.18 -24.97 0.90
CA ASP A 255 27.84 -25.38 0.46
C ASP A 255 26.77 -24.32 0.75
N SER A 256 25.67 -24.35 -0.01
CA SER A 256 24.48 -23.54 0.23
C SER A 256 23.23 -24.38 -0.03
N PRO A 257 22.02 -23.93 0.39
CA PRO A 257 20.79 -24.61 0.02
C PRO A 257 20.70 -24.75 -1.51
N CYS A 258 20.47 -25.97 -2.01
CA CYS A 258 20.39 -26.24 -3.45
C CYS A 258 19.16 -25.59 -4.12
N MET A 259 19.11 -25.68 -5.46
CA MET A 259 17.96 -25.21 -6.25
C MET A 259 16.65 -25.85 -5.78
N ARG A 260 15.60 -25.04 -5.56
CA ARG A 260 14.33 -25.53 -5.02
C ARG A 260 13.17 -24.57 -5.22
N GLY A 261 11.95 -25.09 -5.29
CA GLY A 261 10.70 -24.33 -5.25
C GLY A 261 9.69 -24.95 -4.29
N GLY A 262 8.76 -24.16 -3.77
CA GLY A 262 7.78 -24.61 -2.78
C GLY A 262 8.38 -24.88 -1.39
N HIS A 263 9.63 -24.45 -1.17
CA HIS A 263 10.26 -24.37 0.14
C HIS A 263 9.62 -23.24 0.95
N GLN A 264 9.87 -23.21 2.25
CA GLN A 264 9.38 -22.14 3.12
C GLN A 264 10.52 -21.47 3.87
N MET A 265 10.30 -20.21 4.22
CA MET A 265 11.22 -19.38 4.99
C MET A 265 10.46 -18.57 6.03
N CYS A 266 11.11 -18.37 7.17
CA CYS A 266 10.71 -17.42 8.21
C CYS A 266 11.97 -16.72 8.75
N ILE A 267 11.80 -15.57 9.39
CA ILE A 267 12.90 -14.78 9.93
C ILE A 267 12.66 -14.49 11.40
N ASP A 268 13.66 -14.79 12.23
CA ASP A 268 13.78 -14.26 13.57
C ASP A 268 14.57 -12.95 13.47
N VAL A 269 13.86 -11.83 13.49
CA VAL A 269 14.45 -10.50 13.28
C VAL A 269 15.41 -10.15 14.42
N GLU A 270 15.02 -10.45 15.66
CA GLU A 270 15.83 -10.18 16.85
C GLU A 270 17.16 -10.94 16.82
N ALA A 271 17.13 -12.21 16.41
CA ALA A 271 18.34 -13.02 16.28
C ALA A 271 19.13 -12.75 14.98
N GLY A 272 18.53 -12.07 14.00
CA GLY A 272 19.08 -11.92 12.66
C GLY A 272 19.24 -13.26 11.92
N CYS A 273 18.28 -14.17 12.10
CA CYS A 273 18.35 -15.54 11.55
C CYS A 273 17.20 -15.82 10.58
N ILE A 274 17.51 -16.31 9.38
CA ILE A 274 16.53 -16.72 8.37
C ILE A 274 16.54 -18.22 8.25
N TYR A 275 15.44 -18.88 8.58
CA TYR A 275 15.29 -20.32 8.49
C TYR A 275 14.69 -20.71 7.13
N LEU A 276 15.16 -21.82 6.55
CA LEU A 276 14.68 -22.37 5.30
C LEU A 276 14.45 -23.88 5.46
N LEU A 277 13.25 -24.35 5.11
CA LEU A 277 12.87 -25.77 5.20
C LEU A 277 12.34 -26.33 3.88
N GLY A 278 12.87 -27.50 3.50
CA GLY A 278 12.32 -28.38 2.47
C GLY A 278 12.22 -27.76 1.07
N GLY A 279 11.15 -28.13 0.35
CA GLY A 279 10.91 -27.75 -1.04
C GLY A 279 11.08 -28.92 -2.01
N TRP A 280 11.07 -28.61 -3.32
CA TRP A 280 11.28 -29.58 -4.39
C TRP A 280 12.38 -29.10 -5.34
N ASN A 281 13.42 -29.91 -5.53
CA ASN A 281 14.60 -29.56 -6.33
C ASN A 281 14.43 -29.80 -7.84
N GLY A 282 13.32 -30.43 -8.26
CA GLY A 282 13.10 -30.84 -9.65
C GLY A 282 13.05 -32.36 -9.84
N ALA A 283 13.52 -33.11 -8.83
CA ALA A 283 13.42 -34.56 -8.76
C ALA A 283 12.69 -34.96 -7.47
N ASP A 284 13.21 -34.53 -6.33
CA ASP A 284 12.80 -35.00 -5.01
C ASP A 284 12.28 -33.88 -4.12
N ASN A 285 11.34 -34.24 -3.24
CA ASN A 285 11.02 -33.40 -2.09
C ASN A 285 12.19 -33.44 -1.11
N LEU A 286 12.44 -32.32 -0.46
CA LEU A 286 13.55 -32.14 0.47
C LEU A 286 13.05 -32.10 1.92
N SER A 287 13.87 -32.59 2.84
CA SER A 287 13.70 -32.49 4.31
C SER A 287 14.89 -31.79 4.98
N ASP A 288 15.75 -31.15 4.20
CA ASP A 288 16.87 -30.39 4.74
C ASP A 288 16.39 -29.07 5.37
N PHE A 289 17.06 -28.69 6.45
CA PHE A 289 16.74 -27.53 7.25
C PHE A 289 17.97 -26.67 7.45
N TRP A 290 17.88 -25.41 7.02
CA TRP A 290 18.99 -24.47 6.97
C TRP A 290 18.67 -23.20 7.74
N VAL A 291 19.70 -22.54 8.25
CA VAL A 291 19.62 -21.18 8.79
C VAL A 291 20.70 -20.29 8.18
N TYR A 292 20.33 -19.08 7.78
CA TYR A 292 21.24 -18.03 7.36
C TYR A 292 21.33 -16.98 8.46
N ASN A 293 22.56 -16.67 8.89
CA ASN A 293 22.81 -15.59 9.83
C ASN A 293 23.08 -14.29 9.06
N VAL A 294 22.24 -13.29 9.26
CA VAL A 294 22.28 -12.00 8.55
C VAL A 294 23.57 -11.22 8.87
N ASN A 295 24.06 -11.32 10.10
CA ASN A 295 25.24 -10.60 10.57
C ASN A 295 26.54 -11.19 10.03
N THR A 296 26.69 -12.53 10.15
CA THR A 296 27.91 -13.22 9.68
C THR A 296 27.88 -13.51 8.19
N LYS A 297 26.70 -13.48 7.56
CA LYS A 297 26.45 -13.81 6.15
C LYS A 297 26.79 -15.26 5.79
N ILE A 298 26.56 -16.17 6.73
CA ILE A 298 26.90 -17.59 6.61
C ILE A 298 25.62 -18.43 6.69
N TRP A 299 25.52 -19.42 5.82
CA TRP A 299 24.53 -20.50 5.93
C TRP A 299 25.02 -21.58 6.90
N THR A 300 24.10 -22.23 7.60
CA THR A 300 24.39 -23.39 8.45
C THR A 300 23.32 -24.45 8.20
N LEU A 301 23.75 -25.67 7.90
CA LEU A 301 22.86 -26.81 7.78
C LEU A 301 22.52 -27.31 9.19
N ILE A 302 21.28 -27.11 9.62
CA ILE A 302 20.79 -27.62 10.92
C ILE A 302 20.55 -29.12 10.81
N SER A 303 19.95 -29.55 9.69
CA SER A 303 19.61 -30.96 9.46
C SER A 303 19.63 -31.30 7.99
N SER A 304 20.31 -32.37 7.61
CA SER A 304 20.22 -32.93 6.25
C SER A 304 18.92 -33.70 6.02
N ASP A 305 18.27 -34.19 7.08
CA ASP A 305 16.98 -34.88 7.03
C ASP A 305 16.26 -34.72 8.37
N THR A 306 15.30 -33.79 8.43
CA THR A 306 14.55 -33.53 9.68
C THR A 306 13.82 -34.76 10.21
N LYS A 307 13.47 -35.73 9.35
CA LYS A 307 12.73 -36.92 9.76
C LYS A 307 13.53 -37.79 10.73
N VAL A 308 14.85 -37.90 10.54
CA VAL A 308 15.70 -38.73 11.42
C VAL A 308 15.85 -38.12 12.81
N GLN A 309 15.50 -36.84 12.96
CA GLN A 309 15.53 -36.07 14.20
C GLN A 309 14.13 -35.90 14.82
N GLY A 310 13.16 -36.74 14.42
CA GLY A 310 11.77 -36.65 14.92
C GLY A 310 10.93 -35.53 14.29
N GLY A 311 11.48 -34.84 13.31
CA GLY A 311 10.81 -33.78 12.57
C GLY A 311 10.02 -34.27 11.36
N PRO A 312 9.52 -33.32 10.54
CA PRO A 312 8.75 -33.63 9.34
C PRO A 312 9.55 -34.42 8.29
N GLY A 313 8.87 -35.31 7.56
CA GLY A 313 9.41 -35.92 6.33
C GLY A 313 9.52 -34.94 5.15
N PRO A 314 10.18 -35.35 4.04
CA PRO A 314 10.39 -34.51 2.86
C PRO A 314 9.10 -33.93 2.30
N ARG A 315 9.09 -32.62 2.03
CA ARG A 315 7.86 -31.90 1.63
C ARG A 315 8.10 -30.62 0.84
N SER A 316 7.14 -30.30 -0.04
CA SER A 316 7.02 -28.99 -0.70
C SER A 316 5.60 -28.42 -0.53
N ASN A 317 5.46 -27.11 -0.78
CA ASN A 317 4.19 -26.35 -0.71
C ASN A 317 3.49 -26.47 0.66
N HIS A 318 4.27 -26.79 1.69
CA HIS A 318 3.90 -26.69 3.10
C HIS A 318 3.99 -25.22 3.54
N LYS A 319 3.66 -24.93 4.80
CA LYS A 319 3.86 -23.61 5.40
C LYS A 319 4.66 -23.73 6.70
N ILE A 320 5.57 -22.78 6.93
CA ILE A 320 6.17 -22.56 8.25
C ILE A 320 5.79 -21.20 8.80
N CYS A 321 5.72 -21.09 10.13
CA CYS A 321 5.48 -19.84 10.84
C CYS A 321 6.33 -19.81 12.11
N LEU A 322 7.04 -18.72 12.35
CA LEU A 322 7.84 -18.51 13.55
C LEU A 322 6.97 -17.82 14.61
N ASP A 323 6.99 -18.35 15.82
CA ASP A 323 6.67 -17.64 17.05
C ASP A 323 7.91 -16.87 17.54
N PRO A 324 8.01 -15.55 17.32
CA PRO A 324 9.17 -14.76 17.73
C PRO A 324 9.37 -14.72 19.25
N ASP A 325 8.31 -14.83 20.04
CA ASP A 325 8.37 -14.68 21.51
C ASP A 325 8.90 -15.97 22.16
N ASN A 326 8.42 -17.13 21.71
CA ASN A 326 8.86 -18.43 22.24
C ASN A 326 9.98 -19.10 21.44
N LYS A 327 10.43 -18.48 20.34
CA LYS A 327 11.47 -19.02 19.44
C LYS A 327 11.13 -20.43 18.93
N GLN A 328 9.90 -20.59 18.42
CA GLN A 328 9.38 -21.86 17.94
C GLN A 328 8.88 -21.77 16.50
N ILE A 329 9.23 -22.75 15.66
CA ILE A 329 8.81 -22.81 14.25
C ILE A 329 7.76 -23.90 14.07
N TYR A 330 6.57 -23.53 13.62
CA TYR A 330 5.48 -24.46 13.34
C TYR A 330 5.47 -24.84 11.87
N VAL A 331 5.18 -26.10 11.56
CA VAL A 331 5.19 -26.66 10.19
C VAL A 331 3.90 -27.43 9.92
N LEU A 332 3.18 -27.05 8.86
CA LEU A 332 1.92 -27.70 8.48
C LEU A 332 1.84 -27.97 6.97
N GLY A 333 1.23 -29.09 6.62
CA GLY A 333 0.83 -29.45 5.27
C GLY A 333 1.97 -29.93 4.38
N ARG A 334 1.61 -30.36 3.16
CA ARG A 334 2.52 -30.77 2.07
C ARG A 334 1.73 -31.07 0.79
N PHE A 335 2.38 -30.88 -0.35
CA PHE A 335 1.83 -31.28 -1.64
C PHE A 335 2.12 -32.75 -1.97
N ILE A 336 1.15 -33.42 -2.58
CA ILE A 336 1.30 -34.77 -3.14
C ILE A 336 0.91 -34.72 -4.62
N GLY A 337 1.89 -35.01 -5.48
CA GLY A 337 1.72 -35.07 -6.93
C GLY A 337 0.76 -36.18 -7.36
N ARG A 338 0.08 -35.99 -8.49
CA ARG A 338 -0.97 -36.92 -8.99
C ARG A 338 -0.49 -38.36 -9.04
N ASP A 339 0.71 -38.59 -9.56
CA ASP A 339 1.29 -39.93 -9.76
C ASP A 339 1.56 -40.68 -8.44
N MET A 340 1.69 -39.95 -7.33
CA MET A 340 1.95 -40.52 -6.01
C MET A 340 0.69 -40.76 -5.19
N ARG A 341 -0.48 -40.25 -5.61
CA ARG A 341 -1.71 -40.24 -4.79
C ARG A 341 -2.23 -41.64 -4.45
N ALA A 342 -2.20 -42.58 -5.39
CA ALA A 342 -2.81 -43.90 -5.21
C ALA A 342 -2.33 -44.67 -3.97
N ASN A 343 -1.08 -44.44 -3.54
CA ASN A 343 -0.48 -45.09 -2.37
C ASN A 343 0.04 -44.08 -1.33
N ALA A 344 -0.42 -42.82 -1.39
CA ALA A 344 0.07 -41.79 -0.50
C ALA A 344 -0.55 -41.91 0.90
N ASN A 345 0.24 -41.51 1.91
CA ASN A 345 -0.33 -41.15 3.20
C ASN A 345 -1.02 -39.78 3.08
N TYR A 346 -2.28 -39.68 3.51
CA TYR A 346 -3.09 -38.45 3.53
C TYR A 346 -3.17 -37.80 4.91
N ASP A 347 -2.44 -38.33 5.90
CA ASP A 347 -2.37 -37.74 7.23
C ASP A 347 -1.81 -36.32 7.16
N SER A 348 -2.51 -35.42 7.85
CA SER A 348 -2.15 -34.01 7.99
C SER A 348 -1.31 -33.83 9.24
N ASP A 349 -0.04 -34.17 9.12
CA ASP A 349 0.91 -34.05 10.22
C ASP A 349 1.20 -32.58 10.59
N PHE A 350 1.43 -32.32 11.88
CA PHE A 350 1.72 -30.98 12.40
C PHE A 350 2.88 -31.03 13.39
N TYR A 351 3.91 -30.22 13.15
CA TYR A 351 5.14 -30.22 13.93
C TYR A 351 5.47 -28.84 14.46
N ARG A 352 6.31 -28.85 15.49
CA ARG A 352 7.00 -27.69 16.02
C ARG A 352 8.48 -27.99 16.18
N TYR A 353 9.31 -27.01 15.86
CA TYR A 353 10.75 -27.02 16.14
C TYR A 353 11.06 -25.95 17.19
N ASP A 354 11.76 -26.34 18.25
CA ASP A 354 12.25 -25.44 19.27
C ASP A 354 13.66 -24.96 18.89
N ILE A 355 13.80 -23.66 18.63
CA ILE A 355 15.09 -23.09 18.19
C ILE A 355 16.14 -23.16 19.29
N ILE A 356 15.73 -23.00 20.55
CA ILE A 356 16.66 -22.93 21.69
C ILE A 356 17.18 -24.32 22.01
N CYS A 357 16.30 -25.33 22.03
CA CYS A 357 16.66 -26.71 22.33
C CYS A 357 17.21 -27.45 21.10
N ASN A 358 16.99 -26.96 19.88
CA ASN A 358 17.32 -27.64 18.62
C ASN A 358 16.64 -29.02 18.50
N GLU A 359 15.34 -29.06 18.83
CA GLU A 359 14.56 -30.30 18.89
C GLU A 359 13.23 -30.16 18.17
N TRP A 360 12.76 -31.27 17.58
CA TRP A 360 11.45 -31.37 16.96
C TRP A 360 10.44 -32.03 17.91
N GLU A 361 9.20 -31.55 17.88
CA GLU A 361 8.04 -32.17 18.51
C GLU A 361 6.94 -32.36 17.47
N GLN A 362 6.40 -33.58 17.38
CA GLN A 362 5.18 -33.83 16.63
C GLN A 362 3.97 -33.47 17.50
N LEU A 363 3.25 -32.42 17.09
CA LEU A 363 2.07 -31.93 17.81
C LEU A 363 0.81 -32.71 17.46
N SER A 364 0.73 -33.23 16.23
CA SER A 364 -0.36 -34.08 15.76
C SER A 364 0.13 -35.01 14.65
N GLU A 365 -0.32 -36.27 14.72
CA GLU A 365 -0.17 -37.23 13.63
C GLU A 365 -1.11 -36.90 12.46
N ASN A 366 -2.34 -36.46 12.77
CA ASN A 366 -3.33 -36.08 11.78
C ASN A 366 -4.30 -35.02 12.33
N THR A 367 -4.10 -33.77 11.92
CA THR A 367 -4.89 -32.63 12.40
C THR A 367 -6.39 -32.78 12.17
N LEU A 368 -6.84 -33.56 11.18
CA LEU A 368 -8.27 -33.82 10.97
C LEU A 368 -8.92 -34.49 12.19
N LEU A 369 -8.21 -35.43 12.82
CA LEU A 369 -8.71 -36.14 14.01
C LEU A 369 -8.80 -35.22 15.23
N ASP A 370 -8.01 -34.15 15.23
CA ASP A 370 -7.97 -33.13 16.29
C ASP A 370 -8.92 -31.94 16.02
N GLY A 371 -9.78 -32.05 15.00
CA GLY A 371 -10.72 -30.98 14.59
C GLY A 371 -10.08 -29.85 13.77
N GLY A 372 -8.85 -30.05 13.30
CA GLY A 372 -8.11 -29.16 12.42
C GLY A 372 -8.35 -29.42 10.94
N PRO A 373 -7.55 -28.78 10.06
CA PRO A 373 -7.68 -28.96 8.62
C PRO A 373 -7.27 -30.39 8.20
N VAL A 374 -7.82 -30.85 7.08
CA VAL A 374 -7.29 -32.01 6.35
C VAL A 374 -5.92 -31.68 5.74
N LEU A 375 -5.26 -32.67 5.13
CA LEU A 375 -3.97 -32.43 4.47
C LEU A 375 -4.13 -31.39 3.35
N ILE A 376 -3.43 -30.27 3.52
CA ILE A 376 -3.51 -29.10 2.64
C ILE A 376 -2.12 -28.66 2.14
N TYR A 377 -2.11 -27.93 1.03
CA TYR A 377 -0.91 -27.31 0.47
C TYR A 377 -1.21 -25.93 -0.11
N ASP A 378 -0.16 -25.10 -0.24
CA ASP A 378 -0.24 -23.69 -0.68
C ASP A 378 -1.20 -22.81 0.14
N HIS A 379 -1.43 -23.20 1.39
CA HIS A 379 -2.11 -22.39 2.41
C HIS A 379 -1.16 -21.37 3.02
N GLN A 380 -1.71 -20.42 3.77
CA GLN A 380 -0.92 -19.50 4.59
C GLN A 380 -1.17 -19.72 6.08
N MET A 381 -0.17 -19.36 6.89
CA MET A 381 -0.17 -19.52 8.34
C MET A 381 0.49 -18.30 8.98
N CYS A 382 -0.13 -17.74 10.01
CA CYS A 382 0.38 -16.63 10.82
C CYS A 382 0.12 -16.91 12.30
N ILE A 383 0.89 -16.31 13.19
CA ILE A 383 0.74 -16.48 14.64
C ILE A 383 0.49 -15.14 15.32
N ASP A 384 -0.46 -15.13 16.26
CA ASP A 384 -0.57 -14.12 17.30
C ASP A 384 0.20 -14.63 18.53
N SER A 385 1.47 -14.25 18.66
CA SER A 385 2.37 -14.73 19.71
C SER A 385 1.89 -14.34 21.11
N GLU A 386 1.32 -13.15 21.28
CA GLU A 386 0.75 -12.70 22.55
C GLU A 386 -0.39 -13.61 23.00
N LYS A 387 -1.30 -13.95 22.07
CA LYS A 387 -2.44 -14.83 22.38
C LYS A 387 -2.12 -16.32 22.30
N GLN A 388 -0.95 -16.69 21.78
CA GLN A 388 -0.56 -18.07 21.49
C GLN A 388 -1.59 -18.79 20.59
N ILE A 389 -1.98 -18.12 19.50
CA ILE A 389 -2.93 -18.64 18.51
C ILE A 389 -2.33 -18.60 17.11
N LEU A 390 -2.34 -19.74 16.43
CA LEU A 390 -2.04 -19.84 15.00
C LEU A 390 -3.33 -19.68 14.19
N TYR A 391 -3.25 -18.96 13.08
CA TYR A 391 -4.31 -18.87 12.07
C TYR A 391 -3.84 -19.51 10.78
N VAL A 392 -4.68 -20.36 10.19
CA VAL A 392 -4.40 -21.10 8.95
C VAL A 392 -5.53 -20.82 7.97
N PHE A 393 -5.21 -20.33 6.77
CA PHE A 393 -6.21 -19.99 5.77
C PHE A 393 -5.87 -20.51 4.38
N GLY A 394 -6.91 -20.95 3.68
CA GLY A 394 -6.85 -21.32 2.27
C GLY A 394 -6.10 -22.63 2.04
N GLY A 395 -5.44 -22.72 0.89
CA GLY A 395 -4.84 -23.95 0.41
C GLY A 395 -5.84 -24.91 -0.24
N ARG A 396 -5.31 -25.82 -1.05
CA ARG A 396 -6.06 -26.93 -1.63
C ARG A 396 -5.91 -28.17 -0.76
N THR A 397 -6.97 -28.92 -0.59
CA THR A 397 -6.92 -30.20 0.12
C THR A 397 -6.38 -31.29 -0.80
N VAL A 398 -5.59 -32.20 -0.26
CA VAL A 398 -5.08 -33.35 -1.01
C VAL A 398 -6.10 -34.48 -0.91
N HIS A 399 -6.69 -34.86 -2.04
CA HIS A 399 -7.68 -35.94 -2.12
C HIS A 399 -7.21 -37.03 -3.09
N PRO A 400 -7.63 -38.31 -2.93
CA PRO A 400 -7.38 -39.36 -3.90
C PRO A 400 -7.87 -39.01 -5.31
N ASP A 401 -9.06 -38.39 -5.39
CA ASP A 401 -9.55 -37.79 -6.62
C ASP A 401 -8.80 -36.49 -6.94
N ALA A 402 -8.21 -36.41 -8.13
CA ALA A 402 -7.45 -35.25 -8.60
C ALA A 402 -8.23 -34.37 -9.60
N GLU A 403 -9.46 -34.75 -9.96
CA GLU A 403 -10.26 -34.04 -10.95
C GLU A 403 -10.95 -32.80 -10.37
N HIS A 404 -11.31 -32.82 -9.09
CA HIS A 404 -11.99 -31.72 -8.41
C HIS A 404 -11.06 -30.91 -7.52
N PHE A 405 -11.24 -29.58 -7.53
CA PHE A 405 -10.56 -28.69 -6.59
C PHE A 405 -11.39 -28.54 -5.31
N TYR A 406 -10.79 -28.98 -4.22
CA TYR A 406 -11.32 -28.81 -2.88
C TYR A 406 -10.39 -27.87 -2.11
N TYR A 407 -10.98 -26.97 -1.32
CA TYR A 407 -10.25 -25.98 -0.54
C TYR A 407 -10.55 -26.13 0.95
N SER A 408 -9.61 -25.66 1.77
CA SER A 408 -9.77 -25.61 3.22
C SER A 408 -10.72 -24.47 3.65
N GLY A 409 -10.68 -24.09 4.92
CA GLY A 409 -11.30 -22.89 5.46
C GLY A 409 -10.29 -22.00 6.19
N LEU A 410 -10.81 -21.11 7.04
CA LEU A 410 -10.04 -20.40 8.06
C LEU A 410 -10.12 -21.18 9.37
N PHE A 411 -8.98 -21.65 9.86
CA PHE A 411 -8.84 -22.34 11.14
C PHE A 411 -8.00 -21.51 12.10
N SER A 412 -8.23 -21.73 13.39
CA SER A 412 -7.31 -21.33 14.45
C SER A 412 -6.85 -22.55 15.25
N TYR A 413 -5.63 -22.49 15.75
CA TYR A 413 -5.08 -23.45 16.71
C TYR A 413 -4.61 -22.71 17.96
N ASN A 414 -5.18 -23.06 19.10
CA ASN A 414 -4.73 -22.53 20.38
C ASN A 414 -3.61 -23.41 20.92
N ILE A 415 -2.40 -22.85 21.04
CA ILE A 415 -1.18 -23.59 21.37
C ILE A 415 -1.25 -24.16 22.79
N ALA A 416 -1.71 -23.34 23.75
CA ALA A 416 -1.77 -23.75 25.16
C ALA A 416 -2.73 -24.93 25.41
N SER A 417 -3.91 -24.90 24.79
CA SER A 417 -4.92 -25.95 24.93
C SER A 417 -4.77 -27.10 23.92
N LYS A 418 -3.88 -26.96 22.93
CA LYS A 418 -3.67 -27.89 21.82
C LYS A 418 -4.95 -28.20 21.03
N LYS A 419 -5.81 -27.20 20.82
CA LYS A 419 -7.11 -27.38 20.15
C LYS A 419 -7.25 -26.56 18.88
N TRP A 420 -7.77 -27.21 17.85
CA TRP A 420 -8.21 -26.56 16.62
C TRP A 420 -9.64 -26.03 16.72
N LYS A 421 -9.93 -24.96 15.98
CA LYS A 421 -11.27 -24.42 15.79
C LYS A 421 -11.41 -23.95 14.34
N LEU A 422 -12.40 -24.50 13.63
CA LEU A 422 -12.87 -23.93 12.37
C LEU A 422 -13.56 -22.60 12.66
N ILE A 423 -13.04 -21.52 12.06
CA ILE A 423 -13.61 -20.19 12.16
C ILE A 423 -14.59 -19.98 11.01
N ARG A 424 -14.17 -20.23 9.77
CA ARG A 424 -15.00 -20.03 8.57
C ARG A 424 -14.76 -21.12 7.53
N SER A 425 -15.84 -21.70 7.01
CA SER A 425 -15.78 -22.66 5.90
C SER A 425 -15.58 -21.97 4.55
N ASP A 426 -15.14 -22.72 3.53
CA ASP A 426 -15.07 -22.21 2.16
C ASP A 426 -16.45 -21.85 1.60
N GLY A 427 -16.74 -20.55 1.46
CA GLY A 427 -17.83 -20.03 0.62
C GLY A 427 -19.29 -20.36 1.01
N ASN A 428 -19.55 -20.93 2.19
CA ASN A 428 -20.89 -21.45 2.55
C ASN A 428 -21.64 -20.68 3.66
N ASP A 429 -21.17 -19.49 4.07
CA ASP A 429 -21.93 -18.70 5.05
C ASP A 429 -22.99 -17.83 4.35
N ILE A 430 -24.24 -18.30 4.39
CA ILE A 430 -25.40 -17.68 3.70
C ILE A 430 -25.68 -16.26 4.23
N ASN A 431 -25.20 -15.95 5.43
CA ASN A 431 -25.42 -14.66 6.10
C ASN A 431 -24.41 -13.57 5.73
N ASP A 432 -23.29 -13.92 5.09
CA ASP A 432 -22.27 -12.94 4.73
C ASP A 432 -22.44 -12.40 3.32
N ARG A 433 -22.46 -11.06 3.22
CA ARG A 433 -22.50 -10.35 1.94
C ARG A 433 -21.22 -10.54 1.11
N ILE A 434 -20.09 -10.86 1.76
CA ILE A 434 -18.79 -11.10 1.13
C ILE A 434 -18.42 -12.57 1.37
N GLN A 435 -18.36 -13.35 0.29
CA GLN A 435 -17.95 -14.75 0.40
C GLN A 435 -16.43 -14.86 0.58
N PHE A 436 -16.00 -15.29 1.77
CA PHE A 436 -14.59 -15.56 2.07
C PHE A 436 -14.14 -16.87 1.44
N LYS A 437 -13.68 -16.79 0.18
CA LYS A 437 -13.28 -17.97 -0.59
C LYS A 437 -11.84 -18.36 -0.30
N SER A 438 -11.61 -19.63 0.03
CA SER A 438 -10.28 -20.20 0.16
C SER A 438 -9.56 -20.23 -1.20
N ARG A 439 -8.24 -20.21 -1.19
CA ARG A 439 -7.41 -20.01 -2.40
C ARG A 439 -5.98 -20.46 -2.17
N ILE A 440 -5.22 -20.67 -3.24
CA ILE A 440 -3.79 -21.02 -3.18
C ILE A 440 -2.92 -19.84 -3.58
N GLY A 441 -1.65 -19.83 -3.17
CA GLY A 441 -0.66 -18.86 -3.64
C GLY A 441 -0.90 -17.40 -3.18
N HIS A 442 -1.94 -17.14 -2.39
CA HIS A 442 -2.24 -15.86 -1.78
C HIS A 442 -1.22 -15.49 -0.70
N SER A 443 -1.20 -14.20 -0.32
CA SER A 443 -0.49 -13.76 0.87
C SER A 443 -1.48 -13.58 2.03
N MET A 444 -1.09 -14.03 3.22
CA MET A 444 -1.79 -13.77 4.47
C MET A 444 -0.80 -13.15 5.46
N LEU A 445 -1.18 -12.06 6.09
CA LEU A 445 -0.35 -11.32 7.04
C LEU A 445 -1.20 -10.95 8.25
N LEU A 446 -0.65 -11.06 9.45
CA LEU A 446 -1.30 -10.63 10.68
C LEU A 446 -0.79 -9.24 11.09
N ASP A 447 -1.72 -8.37 11.44
CA ASP A 447 -1.45 -7.21 12.27
C ASP A 447 -1.71 -7.57 13.74
N PRO A 448 -0.67 -7.79 14.55
CA PRO A 448 -0.84 -8.21 15.93
C PRO A 448 -1.40 -7.10 16.83
N ASN A 449 -1.32 -5.83 16.41
CA ASN A 449 -1.82 -4.70 17.21
C ASN A 449 -3.33 -4.52 17.04
N GLU A 450 -3.81 -4.54 15.80
CA GLU A 450 -5.23 -4.38 15.49
C GLU A 450 -5.99 -5.71 15.41
N LYS A 451 -5.27 -6.85 15.48
CA LYS A 451 -5.80 -8.22 15.32
C LYS A 451 -6.56 -8.39 14.00
N LEU A 452 -5.93 -7.97 12.91
CA LEU A 452 -6.46 -8.04 11.55
C LEU A 452 -5.64 -9.02 10.70
N LEU A 453 -6.32 -9.89 9.94
CA LEU A 453 -5.68 -10.67 8.89
C LEU A 453 -5.87 -9.97 7.55
N TYR A 454 -4.77 -9.71 6.86
CA TYR A 454 -4.75 -9.21 5.48
C TYR A 454 -4.61 -10.37 4.51
N ILE A 455 -5.53 -10.52 3.56
CA ILE A 455 -5.53 -11.56 2.54
C ILE A 455 -5.45 -10.88 1.17
N ILE A 456 -4.38 -11.14 0.43
CA ILE A 456 -4.14 -10.48 -0.86
C ILE A 456 -4.03 -11.52 -1.96
N GLY A 457 -4.91 -11.38 -2.95
CA GLY A 457 -5.04 -12.12 -4.21
C GLY A 457 -4.89 -13.62 -4.08
N GLY A 458 -4.15 -14.24 -5.01
CA GLY A 458 -3.92 -15.69 -5.08
C GLY A 458 -4.54 -16.30 -6.33
N GLU A 459 -4.82 -17.59 -6.30
CA GLU A 459 -5.45 -18.32 -7.39
C GLU A 459 -6.55 -19.23 -6.84
N ARG A 460 -7.67 -19.25 -7.55
CA ARG A 460 -8.76 -20.20 -7.32
C ARG A 460 -9.30 -20.69 -8.66
N ASP A 461 -9.44 -22.00 -8.80
CA ASP A 461 -10.03 -22.67 -9.97
C ASP A 461 -9.38 -22.25 -11.29
N ASN A 462 -8.04 -22.18 -11.27
CA ASN A 462 -7.18 -21.71 -12.36
C ASN A 462 -7.42 -20.25 -12.78
N LYS A 463 -8.07 -19.45 -11.93
CA LYS A 463 -8.25 -18.02 -12.11
C LYS A 463 -7.44 -17.26 -11.06
N PHE A 464 -6.66 -16.30 -11.52
CA PHE A 464 -5.97 -15.39 -10.61
C PHE A 464 -6.97 -14.44 -9.96
N LEU A 465 -6.79 -14.27 -8.66
CA LEU A 465 -7.54 -13.34 -7.83
C LEU A 465 -6.64 -12.15 -7.57
N SER A 466 -7.19 -10.97 -7.78
CA SER A 466 -6.53 -9.71 -7.45
C SER A 466 -7.11 -9.04 -6.21
N ASP A 467 -8.13 -9.61 -5.60
CA ASP A 467 -8.84 -9.05 -4.43
C ASP A 467 -7.93 -8.80 -3.21
N PHE A 468 -8.42 -7.94 -2.32
CA PHE A 468 -7.74 -7.61 -1.07
C PHE A 468 -8.74 -7.54 0.07
N TYR A 469 -8.70 -8.52 0.97
CA TYR A 469 -9.57 -8.60 2.13
C TYR A 469 -8.85 -8.27 3.44
N ILE A 470 -9.60 -7.68 4.37
CA ILE A 470 -9.28 -7.63 5.79
C ILE A 470 -10.29 -8.53 6.51
N TYR A 471 -9.81 -9.47 7.31
CA TYR A 471 -10.61 -10.19 8.28
C TYR A 471 -10.29 -9.68 9.69
N ASP A 472 -11.30 -9.11 10.36
CA ASP A 472 -11.21 -8.69 11.76
C ASP A 472 -11.48 -9.89 12.67
N ILE A 473 -10.45 -10.30 13.40
CA ILE A 473 -10.50 -11.47 14.28
C ILE A 473 -11.47 -11.26 15.44
N ASN A 474 -11.55 -10.04 15.98
CA ASN A 474 -12.36 -9.77 17.16
C ASN A 474 -13.84 -9.60 16.80
N ALA A 475 -14.12 -8.91 15.68
CA ALA A 475 -15.47 -8.66 15.21
C ALA A 475 -16.05 -9.80 14.34
N ASP A 476 -15.23 -10.80 14.00
CA ASP A 476 -15.56 -11.87 13.04
C ASP A 476 -16.19 -11.31 11.75
N SER A 477 -15.58 -10.27 11.20
CA SER A 477 -16.13 -9.50 10.08
C SER A 477 -15.11 -9.34 8.95
N ILE A 478 -15.60 -9.29 7.71
CA ILE A 478 -14.74 -9.17 6.51
C ILE A 478 -15.00 -7.84 5.82
N TYR A 479 -13.92 -7.18 5.42
CA TYR A 479 -13.93 -5.94 4.66
C TYR A 479 -13.16 -6.13 3.35
N ASP A 480 -13.77 -5.70 2.24
CA ASP A 480 -13.10 -5.63 0.94
C ASP A 480 -12.37 -4.28 0.81
N LEU A 481 -11.14 -4.33 0.29
CA LEU A 481 -10.33 -3.17 -0.03
C LEU A 481 -10.11 -3.07 -1.54
N PRO A 482 -9.99 -1.85 -2.09
CA PRO A 482 -9.64 -1.67 -3.49
C PRO A 482 -8.30 -2.32 -3.81
N ALA A 483 -8.29 -3.23 -4.77
CA ALA A 483 -7.09 -3.87 -5.25
C ALA A 483 -6.59 -3.24 -6.56
N ASP A 484 -6.38 -1.92 -6.51
CA ASP A 484 -6.13 -1.10 -7.70
C ASP A 484 -4.87 -1.51 -8.49
N TYR A 485 -3.89 -2.15 -7.85
CA TYR A 485 -2.64 -2.57 -8.50
C TYR A 485 -2.84 -3.58 -9.64
N ALA A 486 -3.93 -4.34 -9.63
CA ALA A 486 -4.27 -5.29 -10.68
C ALA A 486 -5.15 -4.70 -11.81
N ALA A 487 -5.65 -3.48 -11.65
CA ALA A 487 -6.60 -2.85 -12.58
C ALA A 487 -5.98 -1.69 -13.40
N GLN A 488 -4.71 -1.32 -13.15
CA GLN A 488 -4.15 -0.11 -13.73
C GLN A 488 -3.63 -0.25 -15.16
N ASP A 489 -3.15 -1.42 -15.58
CA ASP A 489 -2.75 -1.68 -16.97
C ASP A 489 -3.58 -2.84 -17.56
N ASP A 490 -4.48 -2.52 -18.49
CA ASP A 490 -5.37 -3.46 -19.19
C ASP A 490 -4.65 -4.63 -19.89
N GLN A 491 -3.33 -4.57 -19.98
CA GLN A 491 -2.49 -5.48 -20.73
C GLN A 491 -1.98 -6.66 -19.90
N ASP A 492 -2.01 -6.62 -18.56
CA ASP A 492 -1.29 -7.61 -17.75
C ASP A 492 -2.21 -8.43 -16.83
N GLU A 493 -1.98 -9.74 -16.74
CA GLU A 493 -2.53 -10.63 -15.72
C GLU A 493 -1.53 -10.78 -14.56
N VAL A 494 -1.97 -10.53 -13.33
CA VAL A 494 -1.17 -10.85 -12.12
C VAL A 494 -1.16 -12.36 -11.96
N SER A 495 0.02 -12.98 -11.99
CA SER A 495 0.16 -14.44 -12.00
C SER A 495 0.78 -15.01 -10.72
N MET A 496 1.43 -14.17 -9.90
CA MET A 496 2.08 -14.58 -8.64
C MET A 496 2.19 -13.40 -7.71
N GLN A 497 2.20 -13.65 -6.40
CA GLN A 497 2.63 -12.63 -5.46
C GLN A 497 3.16 -13.14 -4.12
N ARG A 498 4.02 -12.32 -3.53
CA ARG A 498 4.39 -12.38 -2.12
C ARG A 498 4.30 -11.00 -1.52
N THR A 499 3.60 -10.90 -0.40
CA THR A 499 3.46 -9.67 0.35
C THR A 499 4.28 -9.72 1.63
N THR A 500 4.93 -8.60 1.95
CA THR A 500 5.56 -8.34 3.25
C THR A 500 4.91 -7.11 3.90
N PHE A 501 4.97 -7.01 5.22
CA PHE A 501 4.28 -5.95 5.97
C PHE A 501 5.25 -5.24 6.93
N ASP A 502 5.30 -3.91 6.83
CA ASP A 502 5.94 -3.08 7.85
C ASP A 502 4.87 -2.50 8.79
N ILE A 503 4.76 -3.10 9.97
CA ILE A 503 3.81 -2.69 11.02
C ILE A 503 4.03 -1.23 11.44
N ASN A 504 5.30 -0.77 11.48
CA ASN A 504 5.63 0.56 11.98
C ASN A 504 5.19 1.66 11.01
N THR A 505 5.42 1.45 9.71
CA THR A 505 4.98 2.41 8.68
C THR A 505 3.53 2.20 8.26
N ARG A 506 2.94 1.02 8.52
CA ARG A 506 1.62 0.57 8.05
C ARG A 506 1.58 0.41 6.52
N GLU A 507 2.66 -0.11 5.95
CA GLU A 507 2.83 -0.30 4.50
C GLU A 507 2.93 -1.79 4.14
N LEU A 508 2.14 -2.22 3.16
CA LEU A 508 2.18 -3.57 2.60
C LEU A 508 2.94 -3.54 1.28
N PHE A 509 3.97 -4.36 1.15
CA PHE A 509 4.81 -4.44 -0.05
C PHE A 509 4.53 -5.72 -0.81
N VAL A 510 4.05 -5.62 -2.04
CA VAL A 510 3.66 -6.75 -2.88
C VAL A 510 4.65 -6.88 -4.04
N LEU A 511 5.41 -7.98 -4.07
CA LEU A 511 6.14 -8.41 -5.26
C LEU A 511 5.22 -9.30 -6.09
N ALA A 512 4.84 -8.83 -7.26
CA ALA A 512 3.94 -9.52 -8.18
C ALA A 512 4.60 -9.85 -9.52
N GLY A 513 4.24 -11.00 -10.09
CA GLY A 513 4.61 -11.37 -11.47
C GLY A 513 3.51 -10.93 -12.44
N LEU A 514 3.78 -9.96 -13.30
CA LEU A 514 2.87 -9.49 -14.35
C LEU A 514 3.10 -10.26 -15.64
N LYS A 515 2.03 -10.76 -16.24
CA LYS A 515 2.04 -11.55 -17.47
C LYS A 515 1.31 -10.79 -18.56
N ASP A 516 1.99 -10.49 -19.67
CA ASP A 516 1.35 -9.85 -20.82
C ASP A 516 0.18 -10.73 -21.32
N LYS A 517 -1.01 -10.15 -21.47
CA LYS A 517 -2.17 -10.81 -22.08
C LYS A 517 -1.82 -11.15 -23.51
N LYS A 518 -1.98 -12.43 -23.88
CA LYS A 518 -1.77 -12.91 -25.26
C LYS A 518 -2.54 -12.02 -26.24
N ASP A 519 -1.83 -11.28 -27.09
CA ASP A 519 -2.45 -10.81 -28.32
C ASP A 519 -2.72 -12.05 -29.18
N LYS A 520 -4.00 -12.34 -29.44
CA LYS A 520 -4.42 -13.55 -30.18
C LYS A 520 -3.79 -13.65 -31.58
N ARG A 521 -3.16 -12.57 -32.06
CA ARG A 521 -2.53 -12.46 -33.37
C ARG A 521 -1.02 -12.74 -33.37
N ASP A 522 -0.33 -12.67 -32.24
CA ASP A 522 1.14 -12.80 -32.19
C ASP A 522 1.56 -14.00 -31.32
N LYS A 523 2.19 -15.01 -31.94
CA LYS A 523 2.74 -16.19 -31.26
C LYS A 523 4.06 -15.89 -30.52
N LYS A 524 4.31 -14.65 -30.10
CA LYS A 524 5.49 -14.31 -29.30
C LYS A 524 5.36 -14.86 -27.89
N ALA A 525 6.49 -15.24 -27.32
CA ALA A 525 6.59 -15.78 -25.95
C ALA A 525 5.87 -14.84 -24.97
N THR A 526 5.10 -15.42 -24.05
CA THR A 526 4.43 -14.67 -22.99
C THR A 526 5.49 -14.02 -22.10
N LEU A 527 5.62 -12.70 -22.18
CA LEU A 527 6.56 -11.95 -21.36
C LEU A 527 6.01 -11.88 -19.93
N VAL A 528 6.86 -12.19 -18.97
CA VAL A 528 6.56 -12.04 -17.54
C VAL A 528 7.58 -11.11 -16.92
N ARG A 529 7.11 -10.16 -16.12
CA ARG A 529 7.91 -9.13 -15.45
C ARG A 529 7.64 -9.14 -13.96
N ASN A 530 8.64 -8.75 -13.17
CA ASN A 530 8.43 -8.44 -11.76
C ASN A 530 7.88 -7.02 -11.66
N SER A 531 6.90 -6.84 -10.80
CA SER A 531 6.36 -5.54 -10.44
C SER A 531 6.21 -5.47 -8.93
N PHE A 532 6.69 -4.36 -8.36
CA PHE A 532 6.70 -4.19 -6.92
C PHE A 532 5.82 -3.01 -6.55
N TRP A 533 4.87 -3.26 -5.65
CA TRP A 533 3.84 -2.29 -5.26
C TRP A 533 3.85 -2.06 -3.76
N VAL A 534 3.44 -0.87 -3.34
CA VAL A 534 3.18 -0.56 -1.94
C VAL A 534 1.73 -0.12 -1.76
N TYR A 535 1.06 -0.65 -0.75
CA TYR A 535 -0.19 -0.10 -0.23
C TYR A 535 0.07 0.59 1.10
N ASP A 536 -0.19 1.89 1.16
CA ASP A 536 -0.16 2.66 2.40
C ASP A 536 -1.54 2.59 3.05
N LEU A 537 -1.64 1.89 4.20
CA LEU A 537 -2.91 1.73 4.93
C LEU A 537 -3.43 3.05 5.53
N LYS A 538 -2.55 4.02 5.80
CA LYS A 538 -2.96 5.33 6.36
C LYS A 538 -3.55 6.21 5.27
N MET A 539 -2.98 6.16 4.06
CA MET A 539 -3.46 6.93 2.91
C MET A 539 -4.54 6.19 2.11
N GLY A 540 -4.67 4.86 2.29
CA GLY A 540 -5.58 4.02 1.51
C GLY A 540 -5.22 3.95 0.03
N LYS A 541 -3.92 4.00 -0.31
CA LYS A 541 -3.45 4.21 -1.70
C LYS A 541 -2.39 3.20 -2.12
N TRP A 542 -2.54 2.65 -3.33
CA TRP A 542 -1.53 1.87 -4.03
C TRP A 542 -0.54 2.75 -4.81
N THR A 543 0.74 2.38 -4.79
CA THR A 543 1.79 3.01 -5.59
C THR A 543 2.71 1.94 -6.19
N LYS A 544 2.92 1.96 -7.52
CA LYS A 544 3.91 1.11 -8.19
C LYS A 544 5.31 1.66 -7.86
N LEU A 545 6.16 0.85 -7.23
CA LEU A 545 7.52 1.23 -6.86
C LEU A 545 8.50 1.03 -8.01
N TYR A 546 8.44 -0.13 -8.65
CA TYR A 546 9.19 -0.39 -9.88
C TYR A 546 8.59 -1.56 -10.66
N GLN A 547 9.03 -1.70 -11.90
CA GLN A 547 8.76 -2.83 -12.77
C GLN A 547 10.06 -3.22 -13.47
N SER A 548 10.39 -4.52 -13.47
CA SER A 548 11.59 -5.02 -14.11
C SER A 548 11.54 -4.79 -15.62
N GLU A 549 12.72 -4.65 -16.24
CA GLU A 549 12.83 -4.72 -17.69
C GLU A 549 12.50 -6.13 -18.21
N ASN A 550 12.35 -6.26 -19.53
CA ASN A 550 12.12 -7.57 -20.14
C ASN A 550 13.31 -8.48 -19.86
N PHE A 551 13.05 -9.60 -19.20
CA PHE A 551 14.09 -10.55 -18.90
C PHE A 551 14.48 -11.34 -20.16
N ASP A 552 15.76 -11.32 -20.52
CA ASP A 552 16.30 -12.16 -21.59
C ASP A 552 16.41 -13.61 -21.09
N PRO A 553 15.62 -14.57 -21.61
CA PRO A 553 15.58 -15.94 -21.10
C PRO A 553 16.95 -16.65 -21.16
N TYR A 554 17.88 -16.18 -21.99
CA TYR A 554 19.21 -16.79 -22.17
C TYR A 554 20.26 -16.33 -21.14
N LYS A 555 20.02 -15.23 -20.41
CA LYS A 555 20.95 -14.77 -19.37
C LYS A 555 20.86 -15.61 -18.09
N THR A 556 22.02 -15.90 -17.51
CA THR A 556 22.11 -16.60 -16.22
C THR A 556 21.84 -15.64 -15.06
N SER A 557 21.50 -16.15 -13.88
CA SER A 557 21.23 -15.32 -12.68
C SER A 557 22.46 -14.59 -12.15
N ASP A 558 23.66 -14.93 -12.63
CA ASP A 558 24.91 -14.23 -12.30
C ASP A 558 25.12 -12.95 -13.12
N GLU A 559 24.39 -12.80 -14.23
CA GLU A 559 24.53 -11.69 -15.17
C GLU A 559 23.48 -10.59 -14.99
N THR A 560 22.68 -10.68 -13.92
CA THR A 560 21.48 -9.83 -13.71
C THR A 560 21.63 -8.95 -12.48
N SER A 561 21.15 -7.71 -12.56
CA SER A 561 21.15 -6.76 -11.43
C SER A 561 19.97 -6.96 -10.47
N GLU A 562 18.99 -7.78 -10.83
CA GLU A 562 17.76 -8.02 -10.07
C GLU A 562 17.25 -9.46 -10.26
N PRO A 563 16.42 -9.99 -9.34
CA PRO A 563 15.91 -11.35 -9.46
C PRO A 563 14.97 -11.48 -10.66
N ARG A 564 15.12 -12.60 -11.39
CA ARG A 564 14.19 -13.00 -12.45
C ARG A 564 12.75 -13.23 -11.92
N PRO A 565 11.71 -13.06 -12.76
CA PRO A 565 10.36 -13.51 -12.42
C PRO A 565 10.29 -15.01 -12.14
N ARG A 566 9.50 -15.40 -11.13
CA ARG A 566 9.53 -16.77 -10.57
C ARG A 566 8.27 -17.15 -9.78
N TYR A 567 7.88 -18.42 -9.85
CA TYR A 567 6.85 -19.06 -9.00
C TYR A 567 7.49 -19.70 -7.78
N ALA A 568 6.66 -19.97 -6.76
CA ALA A 568 7.01 -20.87 -5.65
C ALA A 568 8.33 -20.52 -4.94
N TYR A 569 8.70 -19.23 -4.98
CA TYR A 569 9.75 -18.65 -4.17
C TYR A 569 9.18 -18.26 -2.81
N GLN A 570 10.06 -17.92 -1.88
CA GLN A 570 9.67 -17.34 -0.62
C GLN A 570 10.40 -16.02 -0.37
N MET A 571 9.72 -15.12 0.33
CA MET A 571 10.23 -13.81 0.71
C MET A 571 9.91 -13.56 2.19
N VAL A 572 10.88 -13.05 2.94
CA VAL A 572 10.74 -12.68 4.36
C VAL A 572 11.20 -11.23 4.55
N TYR A 573 10.74 -10.58 5.62
CA TYR A 573 11.00 -9.17 5.89
C TYR A 573 11.67 -8.96 7.23
N ASP A 574 12.82 -8.30 7.19
CA ASP A 574 13.54 -7.79 8.34
C ASP A 574 13.03 -6.39 8.66
N SER A 575 12.20 -6.29 9.70
CA SER A 575 11.54 -5.05 10.10
C SER A 575 12.47 -4.05 10.79
N GLU A 576 13.59 -4.50 11.33
CA GLU A 576 14.60 -3.65 11.96
C GLU A 576 15.49 -2.99 10.91
N ASN A 577 16.03 -3.78 9.97
CA ASN A 577 16.91 -3.28 8.92
C ASN A 577 16.17 -2.78 7.68
N LYS A 578 14.85 -2.98 7.60
CA LYS A 578 13.97 -2.62 6.47
C LYS A 578 14.41 -3.29 5.16
N VAL A 579 14.65 -4.59 5.21
CA VAL A 579 15.16 -5.40 4.08
C VAL A 579 14.22 -6.58 3.80
N GLN A 580 13.90 -6.83 2.53
CA GLN A 580 13.28 -8.10 2.12
C GLN A 580 14.35 -9.08 1.65
N TYR A 581 14.25 -10.34 2.05
CA TYR A 581 15.10 -11.42 1.55
C TYR A 581 14.28 -12.40 0.71
N LEU A 582 14.79 -12.76 -0.47
CA LEU A 582 14.13 -13.64 -1.43
C LEU A 582 15.06 -14.79 -1.80
N PHE A 583 14.56 -16.03 -1.75
CA PHE A 583 15.33 -17.21 -2.13
C PHE A 583 14.58 -18.09 -3.14
N GLY A 584 15.35 -18.66 -4.08
CA GLY A 584 14.97 -19.78 -4.93
C GLY A 584 13.70 -19.55 -5.75
N GLY A 585 12.95 -20.64 -5.98
CA GLY A 585 11.73 -20.65 -6.79
C GLY A 585 11.91 -21.36 -8.13
N ARG A 586 10.94 -21.15 -9.04
CA ARG A 586 10.93 -21.72 -10.40
C ARG A 586 10.72 -20.63 -11.43
N THR A 587 11.48 -20.65 -12.53
CA THR A 587 11.32 -19.70 -13.64
C THR A 587 9.94 -19.78 -14.31
N VAL A 588 9.55 -18.67 -14.96
CA VAL A 588 8.26 -18.53 -15.65
C VAL A 588 8.35 -18.94 -17.11
N GLU A 589 8.66 -20.21 -17.35
CA GLU A 589 8.72 -20.75 -18.71
C GLU A 589 7.46 -21.56 -19.00
N THR A 590 6.86 -21.35 -20.17
CA THR A 590 5.65 -22.10 -20.59
C THR A 590 5.97 -23.55 -20.92
N GLU A 591 7.16 -23.83 -21.44
CA GLU A 591 7.63 -25.20 -21.69
C GLU A 591 8.23 -25.79 -20.42
N VAL A 592 7.69 -26.91 -19.96
CA VAL A 592 8.15 -27.61 -18.75
C VAL A 592 9.65 -27.95 -18.82
N SER A 593 10.14 -28.34 -20.00
CA SER A 593 11.55 -28.65 -20.24
C SER A 593 12.50 -27.45 -20.07
N LYS A 594 11.98 -26.21 -20.15
CA LYS A 594 12.72 -24.97 -19.97
C LYS A 594 12.58 -24.40 -18.56
N GLN A 595 11.63 -24.89 -17.76
CA GLN A 595 11.47 -24.45 -16.38
C GLN A 595 12.68 -24.88 -15.55
N ARG A 596 13.34 -23.92 -14.91
CA ARG A 596 14.49 -24.16 -14.05
C ARG A 596 14.14 -23.83 -12.61
N ARG A 597 14.67 -24.64 -11.68
CA ARG A 597 14.71 -24.26 -10.27
C ARG A 597 15.88 -23.32 -10.04
N LEU A 598 15.70 -22.46 -9.06
CA LEU A 598 16.66 -21.43 -8.69
C LEU A 598 17.11 -21.67 -7.24
N ASP A 599 18.34 -21.27 -6.94
CA ASP A 599 19.03 -21.24 -5.65
C ASP A 599 19.64 -19.86 -5.36
N ASP A 600 19.36 -18.86 -6.21
CA ASP A 600 19.85 -17.51 -6.00
C ASP A 600 19.18 -16.86 -4.78
N PHE A 601 20.00 -16.20 -3.97
CA PHE A 601 19.59 -15.49 -2.77
C PHE A 601 19.74 -13.99 -2.97
N TRP A 602 18.70 -13.22 -2.67
CA TRP A 602 18.64 -11.79 -2.93
C TRP A 602 18.19 -11.05 -1.68
N LYS A 603 18.70 -9.83 -1.52
CA LYS A 603 18.07 -8.81 -0.67
C LYS A 603 17.59 -7.63 -1.50
N LEU A 604 16.46 -7.07 -1.07
CA LEU A 604 15.90 -5.81 -1.54
C LEU A 604 15.91 -4.81 -0.39
N GLN A 605 16.46 -3.63 -0.66
CA GLN A 605 16.32 -2.48 0.22
C GLN A 605 15.49 -1.40 -0.50
N LEU A 606 14.47 -0.89 0.19
CA LEU A 606 13.63 0.19 -0.30
C LEU A 606 14.00 1.47 0.43
N VAL A 607 14.51 2.46 -0.31
CA VAL A 607 15.10 3.67 0.26
C VAL A 607 14.25 4.89 -0.13
N ARG A 608 13.82 5.64 0.88
CA ARG A 608 13.30 7.01 0.75
C ARG A 608 14.41 8.03 1.07
N PRO A 609 14.24 9.31 0.71
CA PRO A 609 15.19 10.37 1.11
C PRO A 609 15.41 10.34 2.63
N LYS A 610 16.68 10.37 3.06
CA LYS A 610 17.00 10.37 4.49
C LYS A 610 16.71 11.75 5.09
N SER A 611 16.37 11.75 6.36
CA SER A 611 16.15 12.96 7.17
C SER A 611 17.36 13.91 7.12
N GLY A 612 18.59 13.37 7.20
CA GLY A 612 19.83 14.14 7.08
C GLY A 612 20.01 14.83 5.72
N ASP A 613 19.73 14.13 4.62
CA ASP A 613 19.82 14.69 3.26
C ASP A 613 18.81 15.83 3.06
N LEU A 614 17.64 15.68 3.67
CA LEU A 614 16.60 16.69 3.66
C LEU A 614 17.01 17.95 4.42
N LEU A 615 17.54 17.80 5.65
CA LEU A 615 18.03 18.92 6.44
C LEU A 615 19.15 19.67 5.70
N ARG A 616 20.09 18.93 5.09
CA ARG A 616 21.15 19.50 4.25
C ARG A 616 20.56 20.33 3.12
N LYS A 617 19.59 19.79 2.38
CA LYS A 617 18.93 20.50 1.28
C LYS A 617 18.20 21.76 1.75
N ILE A 618 17.52 21.72 2.91
CA ILE A 618 16.87 22.91 3.47
C ILE A 618 17.91 23.97 3.84
N LYS A 619 19.01 23.58 4.50
CA LYS A 619 20.13 24.49 4.80
C LYS A 619 20.73 25.09 3.54
N PHE A 620 20.90 24.31 2.47
CA PHE A 620 21.35 24.83 1.18
C PHE A 620 20.46 25.98 0.68
N LEU A 621 19.13 25.81 0.71
CA LEU A 621 18.18 26.86 0.29
C LEU A 621 18.28 28.13 1.16
N ILE A 622 18.38 27.97 2.49
CA ILE A 622 18.51 29.09 3.44
C ILE A 622 19.82 29.84 3.21
N ARG A 623 20.94 29.11 3.15
CA ARG A 623 22.27 29.69 2.96
C ARG A 623 22.41 30.37 1.61
N LYS A 624 21.76 29.83 0.57
CA LYS A 624 21.68 30.45 -0.76
C LYS A 624 21.05 31.83 -0.71
N GLN A 625 19.92 31.99 -0.02
CA GLN A 625 19.29 33.30 0.11
C GLN A 625 20.16 34.27 0.91
N LYS A 626 20.75 33.81 2.03
CA LYS A 626 21.71 34.63 2.80
C LYS A 626 22.88 35.10 1.95
N PHE A 627 23.44 34.23 1.12
CA PHE A 627 24.55 34.58 0.24
C PHE A 627 24.17 35.68 -0.77
N ARG A 628 22.98 35.60 -1.37
CA ARG A 628 22.50 36.65 -2.29
C ARG A 628 22.39 38.00 -1.61
N GLU A 629 21.84 38.02 -0.40
CA GLU A 629 21.71 39.26 0.37
C GLU A 629 23.08 39.82 0.79
N MET A 630 24.04 38.96 1.13
CA MET A 630 25.43 39.38 1.37
C MET A 630 26.10 39.99 0.14
N CYS A 631 25.76 39.52 -1.07
CA CYS A 631 26.24 40.15 -2.31
C CYS A 631 25.64 41.56 -2.50
N LEU A 632 24.38 41.78 -2.10
CA LEU A 632 23.73 43.09 -2.13
C LEU A 632 24.31 44.07 -1.10
N GLU A 633 24.80 43.59 0.05
CA GLU A 633 25.48 44.41 1.06
C GLU A 633 26.84 44.97 0.59
N GLY A 634 27.43 44.42 -0.49
CA GLY A 634 28.62 44.95 -1.15
C GLY A 634 29.98 44.46 -0.61
N ASP A 635 30.01 43.62 0.44
CA ASP A 635 31.25 42.99 0.93
C ASP A 635 31.54 41.68 0.18
N SER A 636 32.14 41.81 -1.01
CA SER A 636 32.44 40.69 -1.91
C SER A 636 33.41 39.67 -1.31
N ILE A 637 34.33 40.07 -0.43
CA ILE A 637 35.29 39.17 0.21
C ILE A 637 34.57 38.29 1.24
N LYS A 638 33.71 38.90 2.06
CA LYS A 638 32.91 38.17 3.06
C LYS A 638 31.92 37.23 2.38
N ALA A 639 31.26 37.67 1.32
CA ALA A 639 30.35 36.84 0.52
C ALA A 639 31.09 35.66 -0.14
N LEU A 640 32.26 35.88 -0.73
CA LEU A 640 33.08 34.81 -1.33
C LEU A 640 33.53 33.78 -0.29
N LYS A 641 34.01 34.22 0.88
CA LYS A 641 34.37 33.32 1.99
C LYS A 641 33.16 32.50 2.45
N TYR A 642 32.00 33.12 2.54
CA TYR A 642 30.76 32.44 2.91
C TYR A 642 30.39 31.37 1.87
N LEU A 643 30.46 31.68 0.57
CA LEU A 643 30.20 30.72 -0.51
C LEU A 643 31.12 29.50 -0.43
N GLN A 644 32.43 29.74 -0.27
CA GLN A 644 33.47 28.70 -0.28
C GLN A 644 33.44 27.79 0.95
N VAL A 645 33.05 28.31 2.11
CA VAL A 645 33.12 27.56 3.38
C VAL A 645 31.73 27.14 3.83
N GLN A 646 30.85 28.10 4.07
CA GLN A 646 29.56 27.85 4.70
C GLN A 646 28.55 27.28 3.70
N LEU A 647 28.50 27.78 2.47
CA LEU A 647 27.51 27.29 1.53
C LEU A 647 27.94 25.96 0.90
N ALA A 648 29.21 25.83 0.51
CA ALA A 648 29.77 24.59 -0.04
C ALA A 648 29.56 23.36 0.86
N GLN A 649 29.65 23.51 2.19
CA GLN A 649 29.52 22.38 3.12
C GLN A 649 28.14 21.70 3.11
N VAL A 650 27.11 22.39 2.60
CA VAL A 650 25.74 21.86 2.52
C VAL A 650 25.34 21.51 1.08
N VAL A 651 26.27 21.54 0.12
CA VAL A 651 26.01 21.15 -1.27
C VAL A 651 26.18 19.64 -1.42
N ASP A 652 25.22 19.00 -2.08
CA ASP A 652 25.40 17.64 -2.57
C ASP A 652 26.09 17.64 -3.94
N HIS A 653 27.40 17.44 -3.91
CA HIS A 653 28.22 17.40 -5.12
C HIS A 653 27.99 16.15 -5.99
N THR A 654 27.23 15.16 -5.52
CA THR A 654 26.80 14.02 -6.36
C THR A 654 25.58 14.36 -7.20
N ASN A 655 24.87 15.45 -6.86
CA ASN A 655 23.75 15.96 -7.62
C ASN A 655 24.21 17.04 -8.61
N GLU A 656 24.21 16.69 -9.91
CA GLU A 656 24.64 17.61 -10.97
C GLU A 656 23.85 18.91 -11.02
N LYS A 657 22.53 18.85 -10.79
CA LYS A 657 21.65 20.03 -10.81
C LYS A 657 21.97 20.97 -9.66
N GLU A 658 22.13 20.43 -8.45
CA GLU A 658 22.47 21.21 -7.27
C GLU A 658 23.88 21.81 -7.38
N SER A 659 24.83 21.04 -7.92
CA SER A 659 26.19 21.50 -8.19
C SER A 659 26.21 22.64 -9.22
N SER A 660 25.47 22.49 -10.32
CA SER A 660 25.33 23.55 -11.33
C SER A 660 24.71 24.82 -10.75
N GLU A 661 23.70 24.68 -9.88
CA GLU A 661 23.08 25.80 -9.19
C GLU A 661 24.07 26.50 -8.24
N PHE A 662 24.88 25.72 -7.50
CA PHE A 662 25.95 26.24 -6.66
C PHE A 662 27.01 27.01 -7.46
N TYR A 663 27.50 26.46 -8.56
CA TYR A 663 28.51 27.13 -9.39
C TYR A 663 27.98 28.43 -10.00
N GLY A 664 26.69 28.46 -10.39
CA GLY A 664 26.03 29.65 -10.91
C GLY A 664 25.92 30.81 -9.90
N LEU A 665 26.03 30.55 -8.59
CA LEU A 665 26.01 31.61 -7.57
C LEU A 665 27.21 32.55 -7.64
N SER A 666 28.33 32.11 -8.22
CA SER A 666 29.49 32.97 -8.45
C SER A 666 29.16 34.18 -9.34
N THR A 667 28.17 34.07 -10.22
CA THR A 667 27.71 35.17 -11.07
C THR A 667 27.09 36.30 -10.25
N SER A 668 26.35 35.99 -9.19
CA SER A 668 25.74 36.99 -8.30
C SER A 668 26.77 37.84 -7.54
N LEU A 669 28.00 37.34 -7.35
CA LEU A 669 29.13 38.11 -6.80
C LEU A 669 29.68 39.15 -7.80
N ILE A 670 29.58 38.87 -9.10
CA ILE A 670 30.26 39.63 -10.16
C ILE A 670 29.34 40.65 -10.80
N LEU A 671 28.10 40.25 -11.11
CA LEU A 671 27.14 41.09 -11.84
C LEU A 671 26.21 41.88 -10.90
N GLY A 672 26.10 41.48 -9.63
CA GLY A 672 25.03 41.93 -8.73
C GLY A 672 23.67 41.31 -9.10
N ASP A 673 22.79 41.09 -8.13
CA ASP A 673 21.40 40.72 -8.41
C ASP A 673 20.58 41.98 -8.71
N GLU A 674 19.85 42.03 -9.83
CA GLU A 674 19.08 43.22 -10.24
C GLU A 674 17.82 43.46 -9.38
N THR A 675 17.41 42.48 -8.56
CA THR A 675 16.20 42.54 -7.73
C THR A 675 16.50 42.95 -6.29
N ASN A 676 16.20 44.21 -5.94
CA ASN A 676 16.35 44.73 -4.57
C ASN A 676 15.20 44.36 -3.59
N ASP A 677 14.29 43.46 -3.98
CA ASP A 677 13.11 43.12 -3.17
C ASP A 677 13.35 41.89 -2.29
N THR A 678 14.16 42.08 -1.25
CA THR A 678 14.52 41.03 -0.28
C THR A 678 13.31 40.43 0.44
N PHE A 679 12.27 41.23 0.70
CA PHE A 679 11.04 40.75 1.32
C PHE A 679 10.34 39.70 0.45
N ASN A 680 10.17 39.96 -0.84
CA ASN A 680 9.54 39.01 -1.75
C ASN A 680 10.41 37.77 -1.97
N GLU A 681 11.74 37.89 -2.03
CA GLU A 681 12.63 36.74 -2.15
C GLU A 681 12.60 35.84 -0.92
N ARG A 682 12.67 36.41 0.28
CA ARG A 682 12.54 35.66 1.54
C ARG A 682 11.16 35.01 1.65
N THR A 683 10.09 35.70 1.23
CA THR A 683 8.74 35.13 1.17
C THR A 683 8.68 33.93 0.21
N LYS A 684 9.29 34.01 -0.98
CA LYS A 684 9.39 32.88 -1.91
C LYS A 684 10.18 31.71 -1.31
N LEU A 685 11.26 31.98 -0.59
CA LEU A 685 12.00 30.94 0.14
C LEU A 685 11.11 30.29 1.20
N TYR A 686 10.39 31.08 2.00
CA TYR A 686 9.46 30.58 3.00
C TYR A 686 8.40 29.64 2.39
N GLU A 687 7.73 30.04 1.31
CA GLU A 687 6.77 29.19 0.58
C GLU A 687 7.41 27.88 0.11
N LYS A 688 8.68 27.92 -0.32
CA LYS A 688 9.42 26.72 -0.69
C LYS A 688 9.75 25.82 0.50
N LEU A 689 10.03 26.41 1.67
CA LEU A 689 10.25 25.63 2.90
C LEU A 689 8.98 24.95 3.38
N LEU A 690 7.79 25.55 3.16
CA LEU A 690 6.52 24.93 3.49
C LEU A 690 6.28 23.59 2.79
N GLU A 691 6.90 23.34 1.64
CA GLU A 691 6.79 22.05 0.95
C GLU A 691 7.20 20.88 1.86
N PHE A 692 8.15 21.08 2.77
CA PHE A 692 8.71 20.03 3.62
C PHE A 692 7.88 19.70 4.87
N PHE A 693 6.96 20.59 5.27
CA PHE A 693 6.17 20.42 6.49
C PHE A 693 4.86 19.65 6.23
N PRO A 694 4.17 19.17 7.28
CA PRO A 694 2.87 18.52 7.20
C PRO A 694 1.78 19.49 6.73
N GLU A 695 0.79 19.02 5.99
CA GLU A 695 -0.27 19.89 5.44
C GLU A 695 -1.11 20.58 6.51
N GLU A 696 -1.34 19.90 7.63
CA GLU A 696 -2.08 20.41 8.79
C GLU A 696 -1.42 21.61 9.47
N MET A 697 -0.10 21.78 9.32
CA MET A 697 0.61 22.92 9.88
C MET A 697 0.51 24.15 8.97
N LYS A 698 0.39 23.96 7.66
CA LYS A 698 0.57 25.02 6.66
C LYS A 698 -0.58 26.00 6.62
N GLN A 699 -0.29 27.19 6.11
CA GLN A 699 -1.29 28.09 5.55
C GLN A 699 -2.06 27.43 4.37
N PRO A 700 -3.25 27.94 3.99
CA PRO A 700 -4.04 27.37 2.90
C PRO A 700 -3.25 27.28 1.58
N LYS A 701 -3.43 26.17 0.83
CA LYS A 701 -2.75 25.95 -0.46
C LYS A 701 -3.15 26.97 -1.53
N GLY A 702 -4.44 27.29 -1.62
CA GLY A 702 -4.96 28.22 -2.62
C GLY A 702 -4.46 29.66 -2.44
N ASN A 703 -4.66 30.49 -3.46
CA ASN A 703 -4.50 31.93 -3.34
C ASN A 703 -5.85 32.62 -3.54
N LEU A 704 -6.06 33.71 -2.81
CA LEU A 704 -7.30 34.49 -2.89
C LEU A 704 -7.58 35.00 -4.33
N ILE A 705 -6.52 35.30 -5.08
CA ILE A 705 -6.61 35.83 -6.45
C ILE A 705 -7.13 34.75 -7.42
N ASP A 706 -6.81 33.48 -7.18
CA ASP A 706 -7.22 32.35 -8.04
C ASP A 706 -8.74 32.09 -7.97
N LEU A 707 -9.43 32.67 -6.98
CA LEU A 707 -10.88 32.59 -6.82
C LEU A 707 -11.64 33.64 -7.67
N ILE A 708 -10.92 34.55 -8.33
CA ILE A 708 -11.51 35.57 -9.19
C ILE A 708 -11.59 35.02 -10.61
N ASN A 709 -12.81 34.78 -11.09
CA ASN A 709 -13.03 34.44 -12.49
C ASN A 709 -12.76 35.66 -13.37
N ILE A 710 -11.84 35.53 -14.32
CA ILE A 710 -11.68 36.50 -15.41
C ILE A 710 -12.62 36.03 -16.52
N GLU A 711 -13.73 36.74 -16.70
CA GLU A 711 -14.69 36.51 -17.79
C GLU A 711 -14.08 36.79 -19.17
#